data_AF-A0A938YX36-F1
#
_entry.id   AF-A0A938YX36-F1
#
_cell.length_a   1.000
_cell.length_b   1.000
_cell.length_c   1.000
_cell.angle_alpha   90.00
_cell.angle_beta   90.00
_cell.angle_gamma   90.00
#
_symmetry.space_group_name_H-M   'P 1'
#
loop_
_entity.id
_entity.type
_entity.pdbx_description
1 polymer ?
#
loop_
_entity_poly.entity_id
_entity_poly.type
_entity_poly.pdbx_seq_one_letter_code
_entity_poly.pdbx_strand_id
1 'polypeptide(L)'
;MQRAILPAAFLLLFLSSGCIQEMSAENRLRCLDLTSKGYAFVPECKTQEECFSLIEMGLFGFDAAVFSSGVQSELYHYKNDAALSWLYFNKARANISEIHSICDSRANIQALPDRLNLLMHNLQKAFEFSDSASRRSFSILLLEESDLESEEISLMKEEPLFNDFILISSNLNGLSSGACSGQSYACFYLTQSAEFQSLASSTGFGVNLVAEVGALDLLESYKAEAGSYAEASFSIPFLSKVIPPLISYFNSFTKVSEAVSRLESFPAFPFLQSYSQFMGENNSALQKFSLVLKSDSLHRLDLEQRNAELQNQVPEKLAAASQSLGSLLSEHYASFDANFFQGLYSGLGQASTVSSQKYSIQDLSELRQEGIQKLNSLRERFIGFSQQDYLSQVSLGSRTSALKEFNYEADLLLENLAYLNSEALDGLLVLCNERLSLAEKRLNEAALPESNFLQAADLRARAIFKLKQFQSAEETGQRLFYCREAVEEFSKFELSLQDFEEYQLQEQLSLGECLSFLEKVLGSSQSSIDFDGFIMRFHSLKSIPKPYEDIAAVERNCSTLKGSLGQYLAEHALLKGLLEKHSSSEHLLNAMQLLNSMDKSVLPDSKIQSLESGFKDFEKFFSNGEIVFEQALPVLPELQDSLSEFSSSLGETALTSIASFAEKNALLSFEQLPSGTELVGVSFRNLFAEIPGPLTLTLDFGQPLGSVLSSSENVSGARQSNNKIFFDLSSFPLGETRASFSTSRLYSLKESLEILSANSGQALFQKTLDIECLQALPSLQLRAKLIDSNALSFSNVQVYSSGKSLAFSQNNSEISFSLENCFQGETAKILFSVESPIQIRSSLLRSTVQADNKVMYTYEILITNRLPLPLNSVDLILPIELDETAIEGIELLDFEGKKLKFSALPNGKIAFSLTGLLPLQQTQPLFLAVLVHETAQPLLLEETPSDANSGSGLSVLGEKIEGISQGIGFLEGIFSPVPEQDLIEARYVPPFTEQELNSLKLKLSRLRSSLEKGYSPEMLSEAESLSLQLSAATNAIKEDALAAFNSAVEFINSSPHNEDAASALKQAESALNRKSYLEAVALSRKAVSLASLQQQTPLQFDFPIFLFPIAIAAGLVFLARKRKERLAEQQKQLVKKIARNW
;
A
#
# COMPACT_ATOMS: atom_id res chain seq x y z
N MET A 1 -35.45 -4.33 98.80
CA MET A 1 -34.98 -3.25 97.91
C MET A 1 -33.50 -3.42 97.58
N GLN A 2 -33.10 -4.59 97.05
CA GLN A 2 -31.70 -4.95 96.80
C GLN A 2 -31.53 -6.03 95.70
N ARG A 3 -32.52 -6.22 94.82
CA ARG A 3 -32.49 -7.21 93.71
C ARG A 3 -32.59 -6.62 92.31
N ALA A 4 -32.56 -5.28 92.16
CA ALA A 4 -32.66 -4.61 90.86
C ALA A 4 -31.35 -3.94 90.38
N ILE A 5 -30.29 -3.91 91.21
CA ILE A 5 -29.05 -3.18 90.86
C ILE A 5 -28.04 -4.07 90.11
N LEU A 6 -28.06 -5.39 90.32
CA LEU A 6 -27.14 -6.32 89.66
C LEU A 6 -27.35 -6.47 88.14
N PRO A 7 -28.59 -6.63 87.62
CA PRO A 7 -28.79 -6.75 86.17
C PRO A 7 -28.60 -5.42 85.44
N ALA A 8 -28.89 -4.28 86.09
CA ALA A 8 -28.67 -2.95 85.53
C ALA A 8 -27.17 -2.58 85.45
N ALA A 9 -26.37 -2.97 86.46
CA ALA A 9 -24.92 -2.77 86.44
C ALA A 9 -24.22 -3.69 85.42
N PHE A 10 -24.73 -4.90 85.19
CA PHE A 10 -24.19 -5.82 84.18
C PHE A 10 -24.53 -5.37 82.75
N LEU A 11 -25.71 -4.78 82.53
CA LEU A 11 -26.07 -4.17 81.24
C LEU A 11 -25.28 -2.88 80.97
N LEU A 12 -25.02 -2.05 81.99
CA LEU A 12 -24.19 -0.84 81.85
C LEU A 12 -22.71 -1.17 81.64
N LEU A 13 -22.18 -2.25 82.24
CA LEU A 13 -20.81 -2.71 82.00
C LEU A 13 -20.65 -3.30 80.58
N PHE A 14 -21.65 -4.01 80.06
CA PHE A 14 -21.66 -4.48 78.67
C PHE A 14 -21.83 -3.36 77.64
N LEU A 15 -22.55 -2.28 77.99
CA LEU A 15 -22.70 -1.09 77.14
C LEU A 15 -21.46 -0.16 77.21
N SER A 16 -20.68 -0.19 78.29
CA SER A 16 -19.41 0.54 78.41
C SER A 16 -18.18 -0.20 77.85
N SER A 17 -18.30 -1.49 77.53
CA SER A 17 -17.24 -2.31 76.91
C SER A 17 -17.36 -2.37 75.37
N GLY A 18 -18.23 -1.56 74.76
CA GLY A 18 -18.15 -1.22 73.34
C GLY A 18 -16.91 -0.37 73.12
N CYS A 19 -15.73 -1.00 73.14
CA CYS A 19 -14.44 -0.36 72.99
C CYS A 19 -14.42 0.54 71.76
N ILE A 20 -14.27 1.84 72.00
CA ILE A 20 -13.61 2.73 71.05
C ILE A 20 -12.23 2.08 70.82
N GLN A 21 -12.05 1.40 69.68
CA GLN A 21 -10.78 0.81 69.30
C GLN A 21 -9.81 1.96 68.98
N GLU A 22 -9.12 2.46 70.00
CA GLU A 22 -8.01 3.41 69.78
C GLU A 22 -6.81 2.65 69.21
N MET A 23 -6.29 3.13 68.08
CA MET A 23 -5.09 2.60 67.44
C MET A 23 -3.87 2.91 68.34
N SER A 24 -3.01 1.92 68.60
CA SER A 24 -1.77 2.14 69.37
C SER A 24 -0.88 3.17 68.68
N ALA A 25 -0.08 3.92 69.45
CA ALA A 25 0.85 4.90 68.90
C ALA A 25 1.83 4.28 67.88
N GLU A 26 2.21 3.02 68.09
CA GLU A 26 3.06 2.25 67.17
C GLU A 26 2.33 1.93 65.86
N ASN A 27 1.09 1.43 65.91
CA ASN A 27 0.29 1.14 64.71
C ASN A 27 -0.04 2.41 63.92
N ARG A 28 -0.17 3.55 64.62
CA ARG A 28 -0.38 4.85 63.98
C ARG A 28 0.84 5.30 63.19
N LEU A 29 2.02 5.25 63.79
CA LEU A 29 3.27 5.59 63.11
C LEU A 29 3.50 4.66 61.91
N ARG A 30 3.26 3.35 62.07
CA ARG A 30 3.32 2.39 60.96
C ARG A 30 2.34 2.72 59.84
N CYS A 31 1.07 3.04 60.15
CA CYS A 31 0.12 3.42 59.11
C CYS A 31 0.54 4.69 58.36
N LEU A 32 1.08 5.69 59.06
CA LEU A 32 1.58 6.92 58.43
C LEU A 32 2.77 6.67 57.50
N ASP A 33 3.71 5.80 57.91
CA ASP A 33 4.85 5.40 57.08
C ASP A 33 4.40 4.66 55.81
N LEU A 34 3.45 3.73 55.96
CA LEU A 34 2.92 2.90 54.86
C LEU A 34 2.00 3.67 53.90
N THR A 35 1.53 4.85 54.29
CA THR A 35 0.65 5.72 53.50
C THR A 35 1.37 7.00 53.06
N SER A 36 2.68 7.06 53.25
CA SER A 36 3.51 8.18 52.82
C SER A 36 3.45 8.36 51.30
N LYS A 37 3.41 9.62 50.86
CA LYS A 37 3.12 9.97 49.46
C LYS A 37 4.30 9.63 48.55
N GLY A 38 4.02 8.83 47.51
CA GLY A 38 4.89 8.69 46.35
C GLY A 38 4.41 9.52 45.16
N TYR A 39 5.35 10.04 44.39
CA TYR A 39 5.08 10.69 43.10
C TYR A 39 5.13 9.64 42.00
N ALA A 40 3.97 9.34 41.39
CA ALA A 40 3.91 8.61 40.13
C ALA A 40 3.72 9.62 38.99
N PHE A 41 4.38 9.39 37.85
CA PHE A 41 4.36 10.27 36.68
C PHE A 41 3.09 10.08 35.84
N VAL A 42 1.93 10.10 36.49
CA VAL A 42 0.61 10.02 35.86
C VAL A 42 -0.08 11.38 36.07
N PRO A 43 -0.45 12.07 34.97
CA PRO A 43 -1.16 13.34 35.03
C PRO A 43 -2.44 13.27 35.87
N GLU A 44 -2.77 14.35 36.57
CA GLU A 44 -4.04 14.42 37.31
C GLU A 44 -5.21 14.59 36.33
N CYS A 45 -6.18 13.69 36.38
CA CYS A 45 -7.45 13.79 35.65
C CYS A 45 -8.58 13.15 36.49
N LYS A 46 -9.80 13.66 36.35
CA LYS A 46 -10.96 13.32 37.19
C LYS A 46 -12.07 12.59 36.44
N THR A 47 -12.13 12.74 35.12
CA THR A 47 -13.08 12.02 34.26
C THR A 47 -12.35 11.27 33.15
N GLN A 48 -13.03 10.30 32.54
CA GLN A 48 -12.47 9.52 31.43
C GLN A 48 -12.13 10.42 30.25
N GLU A 49 -12.98 11.39 29.91
CA GLU A 49 -12.77 12.33 28.80
C GLU A 49 -11.54 13.22 29.03
N GLU A 50 -11.35 13.68 30.28
CA GLU A 50 -10.17 14.47 30.64
C GLU A 50 -8.90 13.63 30.53
N CYS A 51 -8.90 12.39 31.04
CA CYS A 51 -7.76 11.48 30.90
C CYS A 51 -7.47 11.13 29.43
N PHE A 52 -8.50 10.89 28.63
CA PHE A 52 -8.39 10.59 27.20
C PHE A 52 -7.78 11.76 26.44
N SER A 53 -8.25 12.99 26.70
CA SER A 53 -7.70 14.19 26.06
C SER A 53 -6.21 14.40 26.40
N LEU A 54 -5.78 14.12 27.63
CA LEU A 54 -4.37 14.21 28.01
C LEU A 54 -3.50 13.16 27.30
N ILE A 55 -4.00 11.94 27.13
CA ILE A 55 -3.32 10.89 26.37
C ILE A 55 -3.22 11.26 24.89
N GLU A 56 -4.32 11.72 24.31
CA GLU A 56 -4.39 12.15 22.91
C GLU A 56 -3.37 13.26 22.64
N MET A 57 -3.41 14.35 23.40
CA MET A 57 -2.54 15.51 23.15
C MET A 57 -1.09 15.26 23.57
N GLY A 58 -0.86 14.52 24.65
CA GLY A 58 0.47 14.35 25.25
C GLY A 58 1.31 13.27 24.58
N LEU A 59 0.68 12.17 24.13
CA LEU A 59 1.38 10.97 23.65
C LEU A 59 1.03 10.61 22.20
N PHE A 60 -0.19 10.90 21.75
CA PHE A 60 -0.73 10.51 20.45
C PHE A 60 -1.09 11.71 19.56
N GLY A 61 -0.45 12.86 19.78
CA GLY A 61 -0.67 14.10 19.02
C GLY A 61 -0.03 14.08 17.63
N PHE A 62 -0.15 12.97 16.90
CA PHE A 62 0.29 12.78 15.52
C PHE A 62 -0.92 12.38 14.66
N ASP A 63 -0.78 12.43 13.34
CA ASP A 63 -1.88 12.12 12.44
C ASP A 63 -2.12 10.60 12.39
N ALA A 64 -3.26 10.16 12.94
CA ALA A 64 -3.65 8.76 12.93
C ALA A 64 -4.38 8.36 11.63
N ALA A 65 -4.75 9.31 10.76
CA ALA A 65 -5.46 9.02 9.53
C ALA A 65 -4.61 8.25 8.49
N VAL A 66 -3.28 8.27 8.65
CA VAL A 66 -2.32 7.58 7.79
C VAL A 66 -2.27 6.07 8.00
N PHE A 67 -2.85 5.56 9.08
CA PHE A 67 -2.91 4.12 9.36
C PHE A 67 -4.16 3.48 8.75
N SER A 68 -4.14 2.15 8.61
CA SER A 68 -5.33 1.40 8.19
C SER A 68 -6.49 1.56 9.18
N SER A 69 -7.72 1.34 8.71
CA SER A 69 -8.93 1.47 9.54
C SER A 69 -8.92 0.51 10.75
N GLY A 70 -8.33 -0.68 10.58
CA GLY A 70 -8.11 -1.65 11.66
C GLY A 70 -7.20 -1.08 12.76
N VAL A 71 -6.05 -0.50 12.37
CA VAL A 71 -5.13 0.14 13.31
C VAL A 71 -5.76 1.35 13.99
N GLN A 72 -6.48 2.20 13.26
CA GLN A 72 -7.16 3.38 13.83
C GLN A 72 -8.18 2.99 14.91
N SER A 73 -8.98 1.95 14.65
CA SER A 73 -9.98 1.43 15.58
C SER A 73 -9.32 0.91 16.87
N GLU A 74 -8.31 0.03 16.74
CA GLU A 74 -7.62 -0.50 17.90
C GLU A 74 -6.84 0.57 18.67
N LEU A 75 -6.27 1.56 17.98
CA LEU A 75 -5.59 2.69 18.60
C LEU A 75 -6.55 3.56 19.42
N TYR A 76 -7.79 3.77 18.95
CA TYR A 76 -8.82 4.47 19.74
C TYR A 76 -9.14 3.70 21.03
N HIS A 77 -9.36 2.38 20.93
CA HIS A 77 -9.65 1.56 22.10
C HIS A 77 -8.45 1.48 23.07
N TYR A 78 -7.22 1.40 22.54
CA TYR A 78 -5.99 1.47 23.32
C TYR A 78 -5.93 2.76 24.16
N LYS A 79 -6.15 3.92 23.52
CA LYS A 79 -6.15 5.23 24.19
C LYS A 79 -7.23 5.30 25.27
N ASN A 80 -8.38 4.70 25.02
CA ASN A 80 -9.48 4.63 25.98
C ASN A 80 -9.15 3.75 27.20
N ASP A 81 -8.58 2.57 26.99
CA ASP A 81 -8.14 1.68 28.06
C ASP A 81 -7.03 2.34 28.89
N ALA A 82 -6.09 3.04 28.25
CA ALA A 82 -5.08 3.83 28.94
C ALA A 82 -5.69 4.98 29.77
N ALA A 83 -6.71 5.68 29.24
CA ALA A 83 -7.42 6.75 29.94
C ALA A 83 -8.16 6.24 31.18
N LEU A 84 -8.84 5.11 31.06
CA LEU A 84 -9.50 4.44 32.19
C LEU A 84 -8.49 3.99 33.22
N SER A 85 -7.35 3.45 32.79
CA SER A 85 -6.25 3.08 33.67
C SER A 85 -5.75 4.29 34.50
N TRP A 86 -5.53 5.44 33.86
CA TRP A 86 -5.15 6.70 34.54
C TRP A 86 -6.22 7.19 35.51
N LEU A 87 -7.50 7.12 35.12
CA LEU A 87 -8.62 7.53 35.97
C LEU A 87 -8.67 6.73 37.28
N TYR A 88 -8.61 5.40 37.17
CA TYR A 88 -8.65 4.54 38.35
C TYR A 88 -7.37 4.65 39.19
N PHE A 89 -6.22 4.87 38.57
CA PHE A 89 -4.98 5.17 39.29
C PHE A 89 -5.06 6.50 40.07
N ASN A 90 -5.62 7.55 39.47
CA ASN A 90 -5.82 8.84 40.15
C ASN A 90 -6.81 8.71 41.32
N LYS A 91 -7.86 7.90 41.18
CA LYS A 91 -8.76 7.55 42.30
C LYS A 91 -8.00 6.81 43.41
N ALA A 92 -7.17 5.82 43.08
CA ALA A 92 -6.31 5.13 44.06
C ALA A 92 -5.37 6.10 44.80
N ARG A 93 -4.76 7.06 44.09
CA ARG A 93 -3.92 8.10 44.71
C ARG A 93 -4.71 9.00 45.68
N ALA A 94 -5.96 9.32 45.35
CA ALA A 94 -6.86 10.04 46.24
C ALA A 94 -7.21 9.21 47.49
N ASN A 95 -7.53 7.93 47.33
CA ASN A 95 -7.78 7.01 48.45
C ASN A 95 -6.58 6.92 49.40
N ILE A 96 -5.34 6.86 48.90
CA ILE A 96 -4.14 6.85 49.76
C ILE A 96 -4.05 8.14 50.59
N SER A 97 -4.34 9.29 49.97
CA SER A 97 -4.34 10.58 50.68
C SER A 97 -5.41 10.64 51.79
N GLU A 98 -6.58 10.04 51.54
CA GLU A 98 -7.63 9.90 52.55
C GLU A 98 -7.23 8.95 53.68
N ILE A 99 -6.64 7.79 53.36
CA ILE A 99 -6.14 6.82 54.36
C ILE A 99 -5.05 7.47 55.23
N HIS A 100 -4.12 8.21 54.61
CA HIS A 100 -3.09 8.96 55.34
C HIS A 100 -3.70 9.96 56.33
N SER A 101 -4.73 10.71 55.90
CA SER A 101 -5.47 11.64 56.76
C SER A 101 -6.20 10.94 57.92
N ILE A 102 -6.75 9.75 57.69
CA ILE A 102 -7.36 8.92 58.73
C ILE A 102 -6.31 8.42 59.73
N CYS A 103 -5.10 8.10 59.27
CA CYS A 103 -4.02 7.68 60.16
C CYS A 103 -3.35 8.85 60.90
N ASP A 104 -3.44 10.07 60.37
CA ASP A 104 -2.99 11.27 61.07
C ASP A 104 -4.05 11.82 62.06
N SER A 105 -5.33 11.73 61.75
CA SER A 105 -6.40 12.20 62.63
C SER A 105 -6.82 11.13 63.65
N ARG A 106 -6.93 11.47 64.94
CA ARG A 106 -7.45 10.52 65.96
C ARG A 106 -8.95 10.22 65.83
N ALA A 107 -9.62 10.85 64.86
CA ALA A 107 -11.06 10.73 64.63
C ALA A 107 -11.32 9.88 63.37
N ASN A 108 -12.39 9.07 63.39
CA ASN A 108 -12.86 8.29 62.24
C ASN A 108 -11.98 7.10 61.78
N ILE A 109 -11.13 6.55 62.68
CA ILE A 109 -10.31 5.34 62.43
C ILE A 109 -11.15 4.13 62.00
N GLN A 110 -12.44 4.08 62.39
CA GLN A 110 -13.38 3.03 61.98
C GLN A 110 -13.62 2.98 60.46
N ALA A 111 -13.36 4.06 59.72
CA ALA A 111 -13.49 4.12 58.26
C ALA A 111 -12.27 3.59 57.49
N LEU A 112 -11.18 3.20 58.19
CA LEU A 112 -9.95 2.69 57.59
C LEU A 112 -10.16 1.44 56.72
N PRO A 113 -10.94 0.41 57.13
CA PRO A 113 -11.21 -0.77 56.31
C PRO A 113 -11.92 -0.44 54.99
N ASP A 114 -12.95 0.42 55.02
CA ASP A 114 -13.72 0.80 53.84
C ASP A 114 -12.85 1.53 52.81
N ARG A 115 -11.99 2.44 53.28
CA ARG A 115 -11.07 3.20 52.41
C ARG A 115 -9.98 2.31 51.82
N LEU A 116 -9.52 1.29 52.57
CA LEU A 116 -8.57 0.30 52.07
C LEU A 116 -9.21 -0.58 50.97
N ASN A 117 -10.46 -1.00 51.12
CA ASN A 117 -11.18 -1.75 50.09
C ASN A 117 -11.36 -0.94 48.80
N LEU A 118 -11.71 0.35 48.92
CA LEU A 118 -11.80 1.25 47.77
C LEU A 118 -10.44 1.45 47.07
N LEU A 119 -9.36 1.58 47.84
CA LEU A 119 -8.00 1.66 47.28
C LEU A 119 -7.68 0.39 46.45
N MET A 120 -7.94 -0.79 47.00
CA MET A 120 -7.67 -2.06 46.32
C MET A 120 -8.48 -2.22 45.04
N HIS A 121 -9.77 -1.89 45.09
CA HIS A 121 -10.64 -1.91 43.91
C HIS A 121 -10.12 -0.99 42.80
N ASN A 122 -9.75 0.24 43.15
CA ASN A 122 -9.24 1.21 42.17
C ASN A 122 -7.88 0.78 41.59
N LEU A 123 -6.98 0.19 42.39
CA LEU A 123 -5.73 -0.37 41.89
C LEU A 123 -5.97 -1.56 40.97
N GLN A 124 -6.88 -2.47 41.32
CA GLN A 124 -7.26 -3.58 40.46
C GLN A 124 -7.72 -3.08 39.09
N LYS A 125 -8.66 -2.14 39.07
CA LYS A 125 -9.17 -1.57 37.82
C LYS A 125 -8.07 -0.88 37.02
N ALA A 126 -7.16 -0.15 37.66
CA ALA A 126 -6.03 0.45 36.98
C ALA A 126 -5.15 -0.59 36.25
N PHE A 127 -4.81 -1.71 36.91
CA PHE A 127 -4.03 -2.78 36.29
C PHE A 127 -4.81 -3.61 35.25
N GLU A 128 -6.12 -3.85 35.45
CA GLU A 128 -6.98 -4.50 34.45
C GLU A 128 -7.00 -3.71 33.13
N PHE A 129 -7.23 -2.40 33.20
CA PHE A 129 -7.22 -1.55 32.00
C PHE A 129 -5.80 -1.38 31.41
N SER A 130 -4.75 -1.45 32.23
CA SER A 130 -3.36 -1.49 31.75
C SER A 130 -3.07 -2.75 30.96
N ASP A 131 -3.56 -3.91 31.41
CA ASP A 131 -3.42 -5.19 30.70
C ASP A 131 -4.21 -5.18 29.38
N SER A 132 -5.44 -4.64 29.38
CA SER A 132 -6.24 -4.45 28.17
C SER A 132 -5.53 -3.55 27.15
N ALA A 133 -5.00 -2.40 27.57
CA ALA A 133 -4.20 -1.53 26.72
C ALA A 133 -2.97 -2.28 26.17
N SER A 134 -2.24 -3.02 27.01
CA SER A 134 -1.08 -3.80 26.57
C SER A 134 -1.46 -4.84 25.52
N ARG A 135 -2.56 -5.57 25.71
CA ARG A 135 -3.08 -6.53 24.71
C ARG A 135 -3.36 -5.84 23.36
N ARG A 136 -4.04 -4.70 23.38
CA ARG A 136 -4.34 -3.92 22.16
C ARG A 136 -3.09 -3.40 21.47
N SER A 137 -2.07 -2.98 22.23
CA SER A 137 -0.81 -2.54 21.64
C SER A 137 -0.16 -3.62 20.77
N PHE A 138 -0.28 -4.90 21.16
CA PHE A 138 0.26 -6.01 20.39
C PHE A 138 -0.59 -6.31 19.16
N SER A 139 -1.92 -6.23 19.28
CA SER A 139 -2.82 -6.30 18.13
C SER A 139 -2.53 -5.20 17.11
N ILE A 140 -2.28 -3.96 17.56
CA ILE A 140 -1.92 -2.83 16.70
C ILE A 140 -0.60 -3.11 15.98
N LEU A 141 0.44 -3.57 16.68
CA LEU A 141 1.73 -3.89 16.03
C LEU A 141 1.58 -4.99 14.98
N LEU A 142 0.74 -5.99 15.21
CA LEU A 142 0.46 -7.05 14.23
C LEU A 142 -0.27 -6.53 12.99
N LEU A 143 -1.32 -5.73 13.20
CA LEU A 143 -2.08 -5.13 12.10
C LEU A 143 -1.20 -4.20 11.27
N GLU A 144 -0.36 -3.39 11.93
CA GLU A 144 0.54 -2.47 11.26
C GLU A 144 1.65 -3.18 10.49
N GLU A 145 2.24 -4.24 11.05
CA GLU A 145 3.22 -5.07 10.31
C GLU A 145 2.59 -5.64 9.03
N SER A 146 1.38 -6.19 9.14
CA SER A 146 0.64 -6.74 8.01
C SER A 146 0.30 -5.69 6.94
N ASP A 147 -0.10 -4.49 7.35
CA ASP A 147 -0.39 -3.37 6.45
C ASP A 147 0.87 -2.97 5.68
N LEU A 148 1.98 -2.73 6.39
CA LEU A 148 3.28 -2.40 5.80
C LEU A 148 3.82 -3.52 4.88
N GLU A 149 3.57 -4.79 5.18
CA GLU A 149 3.92 -5.89 4.26
C GLU A 149 3.08 -5.84 2.97
N SER A 150 1.77 -5.59 3.10
CA SER A 150 0.86 -5.49 1.95
C SER A 150 1.17 -4.30 1.04
N GLU A 151 1.71 -3.23 1.63
CA GLU A 151 2.21 -2.03 0.94
C GLU A 151 3.62 -2.23 0.32
N GLU A 152 4.16 -3.44 0.35
CA GLU A 152 5.45 -3.83 -0.22
C GLU A 152 6.62 -2.94 0.21
N ILE A 153 6.61 -2.48 1.47
CA ILE A 153 7.62 -1.56 2.03
C ILE A 153 9.05 -2.10 1.90
N SER A 154 9.21 -3.42 1.75
CA SER A 154 10.49 -4.09 1.46
C SER A 154 11.21 -3.66 0.18
N LEU A 155 10.50 -3.01 -0.76
CA LEU A 155 11.06 -2.46 -1.99
C LEU A 155 11.82 -1.14 -1.78
N MET A 156 11.67 -0.48 -0.63
CA MET A 156 12.27 0.81 -0.32
C MET A 156 13.11 0.79 0.96
N LYS A 157 14.15 -0.05 0.97
CA LYS A 157 14.99 -0.32 2.16
C LYS A 157 15.79 0.87 2.65
N GLU A 158 16.01 1.85 1.79
CA GLU A 158 16.70 3.10 2.08
C GLU A 158 15.81 4.13 2.79
N GLU A 159 14.49 3.92 2.84
CA GLU A 159 13.56 4.85 3.45
C GLU A 159 13.45 4.67 4.98
N PRO A 160 13.27 5.76 5.76
CA PRO A 160 13.08 5.67 7.20
C PRO A 160 11.91 4.77 7.61
N LEU A 161 10.82 4.76 6.83
CA LEU A 161 9.64 3.92 7.06
C LEU A 161 9.98 2.42 7.08
N PHE A 162 10.97 1.97 6.29
CA PHE A 162 11.43 0.58 6.35
C PHE A 162 12.11 0.27 7.69
N ASN A 163 12.79 1.24 8.31
CA ASN A 163 13.35 1.04 9.65
C ASN A 163 12.26 0.92 10.73
N ASP A 164 11.14 1.63 10.57
CA ASP A 164 9.99 1.49 11.47
C ASP A 164 9.35 0.10 11.31
N PHE A 165 9.19 -0.38 10.08
CA PHE A 165 8.76 -1.76 9.81
C PHE A 165 9.66 -2.79 10.52
N ILE A 166 10.98 -2.65 10.40
CA ILE A 166 11.94 -3.52 11.11
C ILE A 166 11.81 -3.38 12.63
N LEU A 167 11.56 -2.18 13.15
CA LEU A 167 11.34 -1.95 14.58
C LEU A 167 10.06 -2.62 15.07
N ILE A 168 8.95 -2.51 14.33
CA ILE A 168 7.67 -3.17 14.63
C ILE A 168 7.86 -4.69 14.66
N SER A 169 8.45 -5.24 13.60
CA SER A 169 8.73 -6.68 13.52
C SER A 169 9.67 -7.15 14.64
N SER A 170 10.67 -6.35 15.00
CA SER A 170 11.56 -6.65 16.14
C SER A 170 10.81 -6.66 17.47
N ASN A 171 9.82 -5.79 17.68
CA ASN A 171 8.98 -5.80 18.87
C ASN A 171 8.14 -7.09 18.93
N LEU A 172 7.50 -7.49 17.84
CA LEU A 172 6.70 -8.71 17.76
C LEU A 172 7.54 -9.97 18.01
N ASN A 173 8.72 -10.06 17.40
CA ASN A 173 9.66 -11.16 17.64
C ASN A 173 10.14 -11.21 19.11
N GLY A 174 10.35 -10.05 19.74
CA GLY A 174 10.68 -9.96 21.17
C GLY A 174 9.56 -10.48 22.07
N LEU A 175 8.31 -10.16 21.75
CA LEU A 175 7.13 -10.63 22.49
C LEU A 175 6.88 -12.13 22.29
N SER A 176 7.14 -12.66 21.09
CA SER A 176 6.97 -14.09 20.80
C SER A 176 8.04 -14.95 21.47
N SER A 177 9.31 -14.54 21.39
CA SER A 177 10.43 -15.29 21.98
C SER A 177 10.55 -15.16 23.50
N GLY A 178 9.92 -14.15 24.11
CA GLY A 178 10.03 -13.85 25.55
C GLY A 178 11.42 -13.38 25.98
N ALA A 179 12.33 -13.15 25.03
CA ALA A 179 13.70 -12.69 25.24
C ALA A 179 14.00 -11.53 24.30
N CYS A 180 14.73 -10.55 24.77
CA CYS A 180 15.00 -9.37 23.96
C CYS A 180 16.42 -8.83 24.22
N SER A 181 16.95 -8.13 23.22
CA SER A 181 18.18 -7.34 23.33
C SER A 181 17.96 -5.97 22.68
N GLY A 182 17.91 -4.88 23.46
CA GLY A 182 17.79 -3.52 22.93
C GLY A 182 16.94 -2.55 23.76
N GLN A 183 16.57 -1.41 23.18
CA GLN A 183 15.73 -0.35 23.80
C GLN A 183 14.27 -0.31 23.30
N SER A 184 13.82 -1.35 22.60
CA SER A 184 12.49 -1.42 22.00
C SER A 184 11.34 -1.40 23.02
N TYR A 185 10.12 -1.16 22.55
CA TYR A 185 8.91 -1.16 23.38
C TYR A 185 8.71 -2.52 24.07
N ALA A 186 8.74 -3.62 23.31
CA ALA A 186 8.60 -4.98 23.80
C ALA A 186 9.67 -5.32 24.86
N CYS A 187 10.91 -4.91 24.61
CA CYS A 187 12.01 -5.08 25.55
C CYS A 187 11.75 -4.41 26.90
N PHE A 188 11.33 -3.15 26.83
CA PHE A 188 11.05 -2.38 28.02
C PHE A 188 9.87 -2.98 28.78
N TYR A 189 8.78 -3.33 28.08
CA TYR A 189 7.60 -3.95 28.68
C TYR A 189 7.94 -5.26 29.40
N LEU A 190 8.66 -6.19 28.75
CA LEU A 190 9.05 -7.46 29.34
C LEU A 190 10.00 -7.29 30.54
N THR A 191 10.94 -6.35 30.47
CA THR A 191 11.85 -6.03 31.58
C THR A 191 11.09 -5.52 32.79
N GLN A 192 10.20 -4.54 32.58
CA GLN A 192 9.37 -3.98 33.65
C GLN A 192 8.42 -5.02 34.23
N SER A 193 7.89 -5.92 33.41
CA SER A 193 7.07 -7.03 33.90
C SER A 193 7.86 -8.01 34.77
N ALA A 194 9.10 -8.33 34.42
CA ALA A 194 9.94 -9.20 35.24
C ALA A 194 10.28 -8.55 36.59
N GLU A 195 10.55 -7.25 36.61
CA GLU A 195 10.76 -6.46 37.83
C GLU A 195 9.50 -6.45 38.71
N PHE A 196 8.32 -6.24 38.11
CA PHE A 196 7.04 -6.32 38.82
C PHE A 196 6.78 -7.72 39.39
N GLN A 197 7.10 -8.78 38.65
CA GLN A 197 6.97 -10.16 39.13
C GLN A 197 7.88 -10.44 40.34
N SER A 198 9.10 -9.91 40.32
CA SER A 198 10.04 -10.00 41.44
C SER A 198 9.50 -9.28 42.67
N LEU A 199 8.95 -8.07 42.49
CA LEU A 199 8.30 -7.30 43.55
C LEU A 199 7.12 -8.08 44.15
N ALA A 200 6.21 -8.60 43.32
CA ALA A 200 5.07 -9.39 43.75
C ALA A 200 5.48 -10.67 44.51
N SER A 201 6.53 -11.34 44.05
CA SER A 201 7.05 -12.55 44.70
C SER A 201 7.69 -12.24 46.07
N SER A 202 8.46 -11.15 46.16
CA SER A 202 9.11 -10.71 47.41
C SER A 202 8.13 -10.32 48.52
N THR A 203 6.88 -10.01 48.13
CA THR A 203 5.81 -9.53 49.01
C THR A 203 4.80 -10.63 49.37
N GLY A 204 5.04 -11.86 48.91
CA GLY A 204 4.23 -13.03 49.24
C GLY A 204 3.08 -13.32 48.25
N PHE A 205 3.00 -12.61 47.13
CA PHE A 205 1.95 -12.74 46.12
C PHE A 205 2.43 -13.48 44.86
N GLY A 206 3.21 -14.55 45.03
CA GLY A 206 3.83 -15.30 43.92
C GLY A 206 2.79 -15.91 42.97
N VAL A 207 2.52 -15.23 41.86
CA VAL A 207 1.65 -15.68 40.76
C VAL A 207 2.48 -15.76 39.48
N ASN A 208 2.24 -16.79 38.67
CA ASN A 208 2.84 -16.86 37.35
C ASN A 208 2.11 -15.89 36.41
N LEU A 209 2.79 -14.82 35.98
CA LEU A 209 2.16 -13.73 35.23
C LEU A 209 2.00 -14.05 33.74
N VAL A 210 2.84 -14.94 33.21
CA VAL A 210 2.90 -15.24 31.78
C VAL A 210 1.70 -16.09 31.36
N ALA A 211 0.97 -15.60 30.37
CA ALA A 211 0.04 -16.38 29.57
C ALA A 211 0.58 -16.50 28.15
N GLU A 212 0.47 -17.69 27.58
CA GLU A 212 0.63 -17.87 26.13
C GLU A 212 -0.68 -17.47 25.46
N VAL A 213 -0.60 -16.53 24.52
CA VAL A 213 -1.73 -16.01 23.74
C VAL A 213 -1.38 -16.16 22.25
N GLY A 214 -2.25 -16.76 21.45
CA GLY A 214 -2.03 -16.88 20.01
C GLY A 214 -2.30 -15.57 19.28
N ALA A 215 -1.68 -15.37 18.11
CA ALA A 215 -1.96 -14.19 17.27
C ALA A 215 -3.46 -14.08 16.89
N LEU A 216 -4.12 -15.22 16.65
CA LEU A 216 -5.56 -15.26 16.35
C LEU A 216 -6.44 -14.88 17.54
N ASP A 217 -5.94 -15.06 18.77
CA ASP A 217 -6.63 -14.60 19.99
C ASP A 217 -6.47 -13.08 20.17
N LEU A 218 -5.41 -12.48 19.60
CA LEU A 218 -5.21 -11.03 19.57
C LEU A 218 -5.99 -10.34 18.44
N LEU A 219 -6.25 -11.06 17.34
CA LEU A 219 -6.90 -10.55 16.12
C LEU A 219 -8.31 -11.11 15.92
N GLU A 220 -9.02 -11.46 17.00
CA GLU A 220 -10.28 -12.19 16.93
C GLU A 220 -11.35 -11.51 16.06
N SER A 221 -11.37 -10.18 16.03
CA SER A 221 -12.23 -9.32 15.22
C SER A 221 -11.78 -9.14 13.76
N TYR A 222 -10.52 -9.49 13.43
CA TYR A 222 -9.87 -9.26 12.13
C TYR A 222 -9.40 -10.56 11.47
N LYS A 223 -10.02 -11.71 11.80
CA LYS A 223 -9.62 -13.06 11.34
C LYS A 223 -9.46 -13.22 9.83
N ALA A 224 -10.11 -12.39 9.02
CA ALA A 224 -9.99 -12.40 7.56
C ALA A 224 -8.63 -11.87 7.05
N GLU A 225 -7.97 -11.00 7.81
CA GLU A 225 -6.68 -10.38 7.49
C GLU A 225 -5.49 -11.15 8.12
N ALA A 226 -5.75 -11.99 9.12
CA ALA A 226 -4.75 -12.66 9.96
C ALA A 226 -4.18 -13.99 9.41
N GLY A 227 -4.44 -14.34 8.14
CA GLY A 227 -4.15 -15.66 7.58
C GLY A 227 -2.67 -16.11 7.67
N SER A 228 -1.73 -15.17 7.69
CA SER A 228 -0.28 -15.41 7.78
C SER A 228 0.25 -15.63 9.20
N TYR A 229 -0.51 -15.27 10.24
CA TYR A 229 -0.04 -15.25 11.63
C TYR A 229 -0.55 -16.42 12.50
N ALA A 230 -1.23 -17.40 11.90
CA ALA A 230 -1.89 -18.50 12.62
C ALA A 230 -0.96 -19.34 13.52
N GLU A 231 0.35 -19.31 13.29
CA GLU A 231 1.36 -20.08 14.05
C GLU A 231 2.08 -19.28 15.14
N ALA A 232 1.93 -17.95 15.20
CA ALA A 232 2.65 -17.12 16.17
C ALA A 232 1.99 -17.16 17.56
N SER A 233 2.79 -17.44 18.59
CA SER A 233 2.39 -17.37 20.01
C SER A 233 3.20 -16.31 20.74
N PHE A 234 2.53 -15.57 21.63
CA PHE A 234 3.09 -14.48 22.40
C PHE A 234 3.06 -14.81 23.89
N SER A 235 4.18 -14.58 24.58
CA SER A 235 4.27 -14.71 26.03
C SER A 235 3.93 -13.37 26.67
N ILE A 236 2.65 -13.16 27.01
CA ILE A 236 2.17 -11.89 27.56
C ILE A 236 2.03 -12.01 29.08
N PRO A 237 2.82 -11.26 29.86
CA PRO A 237 2.57 -11.12 31.28
C PRO A 237 1.36 -10.22 31.54
N PHE A 238 0.38 -10.73 32.28
CA PHE A 238 -0.80 -9.98 32.72
C PHE A 238 -0.63 -9.55 34.18
N LEU A 239 -0.41 -8.26 34.41
CA LEU A 239 -0.11 -7.68 35.72
C LEU A 239 -1.30 -7.80 36.69
N SER A 240 -2.52 -7.74 36.15
CA SER A 240 -3.77 -7.88 36.91
C SER A 240 -3.85 -9.21 37.64
N LYS A 241 -3.21 -10.30 37.17
CA LYS A 241 -3.26 -11.62 37.80
C LYS A 241 -2.66 -11.67 39.21
N VAL A 242 -1.81 -10.70 39.60
CA VAL A 242 -1.32 -10.56 40.99
C VAL A 242 -2.43 -10.09 41.93
N ILE A 243 -3.44 -9.38 41.42
CA ILE A 243 -4.41 -8.62 42.22
C ILE A 243 -5.57 -9.48 42.80
N PRO A 244 -6.13 -10.52 42.14
CA PRO A 244 -7.18 -11.34 42.75
C PRO A 244 -6.73 -12.13 44.00
N PRO A 245 -5.51 -12.72 44.06
CA PRO A 245 -4.96 -13.26 45.30
C PRO A 245 -4.77 -12.20 46.40
N LEU A 246 -4.47 -10.95 46.02
CA LEU A 246 -4.49 -9.80 46.94
C LEU A 246 -5.93 -9.57 47.47
N ILE A 247 -6.95 -9.43 46.61
CA ILE A 247 -8.33 -9.10 47.03
C ILE A 247 -8.97 -10.18 47.91
N SER A 248 -8.77 -11.46 47.58
CA SER A 248 -9.23 -12.58 48.42
C SER A 248 -8.54 -12.62 49.79
N TYR A 249 -7.32 -12.11 49.89
CA TYR A 249 -6.61 -11.89 51.15
C TYR A 249 -7.17 -10.70 51.95
N PHE A 250 -7.94 -9.77 51.32
CA PHE A 250 -8.51 -8.57 51.95
C PHE A 250 -10.01 -8.59 52.28
N ASN A 251 -10.80 -9.50 51.71
CA ASN A 251 -12.28 -9.48 51.80
C ASN A 251 -12.91 -9.91 53.16
N SER A 252 -12.28 -9.64 54.31
CA SER A 252 -12.85 -10.06 55.62
C SER A 252 -12.41 -9.25 56.85
N PHE A 253 -12.51 -7.91 56.84
CA PHE A 253 -12.07 -7.13 58.01
C PHE A 253 -13.15 -6.29 58.67
N THR A 254 -13.39 -6.59 59.94
CA THR A 254 -14.24 -5.79 60.83
C THR A 254 -13.42 -5.04 61.89
N LYS A 255 -12.08 -5.17 61.89
CA LYS A 255 -11.18 -4.63 62.94
C LYS A 255 -10.00 -3.82 62.38
N VAL A 256 -9.72 -2.69 63.05
CA VAL A 256 -8.65 -1.73 62.70
C VAL A 256 -7.25 -2.35 62.76
N SER A 257 -6.98 -3.25 63.71
CA SER A 257 -5.67 -3.91 63.86
C SER A 257 -5.31 -4.83 62.69
N GLU A 258 -6.31 -5.45 62.06
CA GLU A 258 -6.14 -6.30 60.89
C GLU A 258 -5.83 -5.43 59.66
N ALA A 259 -6.51 -4.29 59.48
CA ALA A 259 -6.22 -3.35 58.39
C ALA A 259 -4.78 -2.79 58.44
N VAL A 260 -4.25 -2.46 59.63
CA VAL A 260 -2.86 -1.95 59.79
C VAL A 260 -1.83 -3.04 59.50
N SER A 261 -2.02 -4.26 60.03
CA SER A 261 -1.12 -5.40 59.76
C SER A 261 -1.09 -5.78 58.27
N ARG A 262 -2.12 -5.40 57.51
CA ARG A 262 -2.26 -5.76 56.10
C ARG A 262 -1.75 -4.67 55.15
N LEU A 263 -1.85 -3.41 55.54
CA LEU A 263 -1.05 -2.32 54.95
C LEU A 263 0.45 -2.64 55.03
N GLU A 264 0.89 -3.32 56.10
CA GLU A 264 2.29 -3.76 56.27
C GLU A 264 2.69 -4.85 55.26
N SER A 265 1.76 -5.72 54.85
CA SER A 265 1.99 -6.76 53.83
C SER A 265 1.88 -6.28 52.38
N PHE A 266 1.24 -5.13 52.13
CA PHE A 266 1.08 -4.56 50.80
C PHE A 266 1.92 -3.29 50.66
N PRO A 267 3.10 -3.35 50.04
CA PRO A 267 3.93 -2.17 49.88
C PRO A 267 3.35 -1.28 48.77
N ALA A 268 2.37 -0.46 49.13
CA ALA A 268 1.64 0.39 48.20
C ALA A 268 2.59 1.27 47.37
N PHE A 269 3.63 1.83 48.00
CA PHE A 269 4.58 2.72 47.33
C PHE A 269 5.35 2.04 46.16
N PRO A 270 6.06 0.91 46.35
CA PRO A 270 6.71 0.20 45.24
C PRO A 270 5.77 -0.22 44.11
N PHE A 271 4.54 -0.64 44.42
CA PHE A 271 3.55 -1.03 43.41
C PHE A 271 3.07 0.16 42.58
N LEU A 272 2.79 1.30 43.21
CA LEU A 272 2.41 2.55 42.52
C LEU A 272 3.56 3.08 41.66
N GLN A 273 4.80 2.94 42.13
CA GLN A 273 5.98 3.32 41.36
C GLN A 273 6.18 2.41 40.15
N SER A 274 5.96 1.10 40.30
CA SER A 274 6.06 0.15 39.19
C SER A 274 4.96 0.37 38.14
N TYR A 275 3.73 0.71 38.56
CA TYR A 275 2.66 1.10 37.62
C TYR A 275 3.08 2.25 36.69
N SER A 276 3.80 3.25 37.20
CA SER A 276 4.31 4.37 36.40
C SER A 276 5.24 3.92 35.26
N GLN A 277 5.89 2.77 35.35
CA GLN A 277 6.74 2.24 34.29
C GLN A 277 5.91 1.60 33.16
N PHE A 278 4.66 1.21 33.41
CA PHE A 278 3.79 0.71 32.35
C PHE A 278 2.98 1.84 31.72
N MET A 279 2.30 2.62 32.57
CA MET A 279 1.29 3.58 32.15
C MET A 279 1.67 5.04 32.44
N GLY A 280 2.88 5.35 32.89
CA GLY A 280 3.29 6.75 33.09
C GLY A 280 3.32 7.55 31.77
N GLU A 281 3.27 8.87 31.86
CA GLU A 281 3.45 9.74 30.68
C GLU A 281 4.90 9.72 30.16
N ASN A 282 5.86 9.45 31.05
CA ASN A 282 7.28 9.51 30.76
C ASN A 282 8.01 8.24 31.19
N ASN A 283 8.99 7.82 30.38
CA ASN A 283 9.82 6.62 30.56
C ASN A 283 8.97 5.40 30.91
N SER A 284 7.95 5.14 30.10
CA SER A 284 6.98 4.06 30.31
C SER A 284 6.79 3.23 29.06
N ALA A 285 6.17 2.06 29.21
CA ALA A 285 5.76 1.22 28.10
C ALA A 285 4.76 1.95 27.18
N LEU A 286 3.79 2.67 27.76
CA LEU A 286 2.83 3.53 27.07
C LEU A 286 3.53 4.58 26.17
N GLN A 287 4.51 5.32 26.70
CA GLN A 287 5.24 6.30 25.92
C GLN A 287 6.09 5.65 24.81
N LYS A 288 6.77 4.53 25.13
CA LYS A 288 7.59 3.83 24.13
C LYS A 288 6.75 3.29 22.99
N PHE A 289 5.55 2.78 23.28
CA PHE A 289 4.60 2.37 22.25
C PHE A 289 4.14 3.56 21.39
N SER A 290 3.78 4.68 22.02
CA SER A 290 3.35 5.87 21.26
C SER A 290 4.47 6.42 20.36
N LEU A 291 5.73 6.32 20.78
CA LEU A 291 6.88 6.71 19.96
C LEU A 291 7.09 5.83 18.73
N VAL A 292 6.78 4.52 18.82
CA VAL A 292 6.83 3.62 17.65
C VAL A 292 5.84 4.09 16.58
N LEU A 293 4.58 4.28 16.97
CA LEU A 293 3.53 4.72 16.03
C LEU A 293 3.75 6.16 15.54
N LYS A 294 4.27 7.04 16.40
CA LYS A 294 4.60 8.41 15.99
C LYS A 294 5.69 8.44 14.90
N SER A 295 6.71 7.60 15.04
CA SER A 295 7.81 7.51 14.05
C SER A 295 7.27 7.10 12.68
N ASP A 296 6.49 6.03 12.67
CA ASP A 296 5.82 5.49 11.48
C ASP A 296 4.92 6.54 10.80
N SER A 297 3.99 7.15 11.55
CA SER A 297 3.09 8.20 11.05
C SER A 297 3.87 9.36 10.39
N LEU A 298 4.93 9.85 11.04
CA LEU A 298 5.74 10.94 10.52
C LEU A 298 6.50 10.54 9.24
N HIS A 299 7.06 9.34 9.19
CA HIS A 299 7.79 8.88 8.02
C HIS A 299 6.87 8.55 6.84
N ARG A 300 5.62 8.10 7.07
CA ARG A 300 4.61 7.96 6.02
C ARG A 300 4.27 9.32 5.38
N LEU A 301 3.96 10.33 6.19
CA LEU A 301 3.66 11.68 5.70
C LEU A 301 4.83 12.29 4.91
N ASP A 302 6.06 12.14 5.43
CA ASP A 302 7.26 12.63 4.76
C ASP A 302 7.53 11.89 3.44
N LEU A 303 7.29 10.58 3.39
CA LEU A 303 7.41 9.78 2.17
C LEU A 303 6.37 10.17 1.12
N GLU A 304 5.11 10.39 1.50
CA GLU A 304 4.06 10.87 0.60
C GLU A 304 4.43 12.21 -0.03
N GLN A 305 4.96 13.14 0.77
CA GLN A 305 5.43 14.42 0.26
C GLN A 305 6.57 14.23 -0.75
N ARG A 306 7.58 13.43 -0.41
CA ARG A 306 8.72 13.16 -1.31
C ARG A 306 8.30 12.45 -2.60
N ASN A 307 7.35 11.52 -2.54
CA ASN A 307 6.79 10.90 -3.72
C ASN A 307 6.06 11.91 -4.61
N ALA A 308 5.28 12.83 -4.03
CA ALA A 308 4.64 13.91 -4.78
C ALA A 308 5.67 14.84 -5.44
N GLU A 309 6.78 15.15 -4.75
CA GLU A 309 7.88 15.93 -5.32
C GLU A 309 8.53 15.23 -6.51
N LEU A 310 8.88 13.94 -6.39
CA LEU A 310 9.44 13.13 -7.48
C LEU A 310 8.50 13.04 -8.68
N GLN A 311 7.20 12.85 -8.42
CA GLN A 311 6.17 12.74 -9.46
C GLN A 311 6.02 14.04 -10.28
N ASN A 312 6.35 15.19 -9.70
CA ASN A 312 6.40 16.48 -10.40
C ASN A 312 7.75 16.73 -11.10
N GLN A 313 8.88 16.33 -10.49
CA GLN A 313 10.22 16.55 -11.04
C GLN A 313 10.50 15.74 -12.31
N VAL A 314 10.01 14.50 -12.39
CA VAL A 314 10.28 13.63 -13.55
C VAL A 314 9.79 14.27 -14.85
N PRO A 315 8.52 14.72 -14.99
CA PRO A 315 8.06 15.44 -16.18
C PRO A 315 8.90 16.66 -16.57
N GLU A 316 9.31 17.47 -15.59
CA GLU A 316 10.14 18.66 -15.82
C GLU A 316 11.51 18.27 -16.42
N LYS A 317 12.15 17.24 -15.87
CA LYS A 317 13.43 16.72 -16.38
C LYS A 317 13.29 16.15 -17.78
N LEU A 318 12.21 15.42 -18.06
CA LEU A 318 11.94 14.88 -19.40
C LEU A 318 11.64 16.00 -20.42
N ALA A 319 11.05 17.11 -20.00
CA ALA A 319 10.86 18.28 -20.85
C ALA A 319 12.20 18.98 -21.14
N ALA A 320 13.04 19.17 -20.12
CA ALA A 320 14.38 19.73 -20.28
C ALA A 320 15.27 18.89 -21.21
N ALA A 321 15.22 17.55 -21.08
CA ALA A 321 15.95 16.64 -21.95
C ALA A 321 15.49 16.77 -23.42
N SER A 322 14.18 16.91 -23.65
CA SER A 322 13.61 17.18 -24.97
C SER A 322 14.11 18.48 -25.57
N GLN A 323 14.20 19.55 -24.77
CA GLN A 323 14.71 20.84 -25.20
C GLN A 323 16.21 20.79 -25.54
N SER A 324 17.02 20.13 -24.71
CA SER A 324 18.46 19.93 -24.98
C SER A 324 18.69 19.13 -26.27
N LEU A 325 17.94 18.05 -26.49
CA LEU A 325 17.98 17.31 -27.75
C LEU A 325 17.57 18.17 -28.95
N GLY A 326 16.60 19.06 -28.78
CA GLY A 326 16.23 20.05 -29.78
C GLY A 326 17.34 21.05 -30.10
N SER A 327 18.13 21.49 -29.11
CA SER A 327 19.23 22.44 -29.33
C SER A 327 20.42 21.87 -30.13
N LEU A 328 20.58 20.55 -30.17
CA LEU A 328 21.55 19.86 -31.03
C LEU A 328 21.22 19.96 -32.53
N LEU A 329 20.09 20.57 -32.91
CA LEU A 329 19.63 20.80 -34.30
C LEU A 329 20.22 22.04 -35.00
N SER A 330 21.15 22.79 -34.40
CA SER A 330 21.68 23.97 -35.10
C SER A 330 22.34 23.56 -36.43
N GLU A 331 22.16 24.36 -37.50
CA GLU A 331 22.76 24.20 -38.85
C GLU A 331 24.27 23.88 -38.81
N HIS A 332 24.95 24.18 -37.71
CA HIS A 332 26.39 24.05 -37.57
C HIS A 332 26.87 22.61 -37.31
N TYR A 333 26.02 21.71 -36.82
CA TYR A 333 26.43 20.35 -36.39
C TYR A 333 26.07 19.24 -37.37
N ALA A 334 25.11 19.46 -38.28
CA ALA A 334 24.66 18.49 -39.29
C ALA A 334 25.78 18.03 -40.25
N SER A 335 26.89 18.75 -40.25
CA SER A 335 27.98 18.65 -41.21
C SER A 335 29.23 17.91 -40.64
N PHE A 336 29.21 17.55 -39.35
CA PHE A 336 30.25 16.78 -38.67
C PHE A 336 29.96 15.27 -38.78
N ASP A 337 30.28 14.69 -39.94
CA ASP A 337 30.09 13.26 -40.20
C ASP A 337 31.34 12.43 -39.85
N ALA A 338 31.19 11.10 -39.89
CA ALA A 338 32.29 10.17 -39.61
C ALA A 338 33.54 10.41 -40.48
N ASN A 339 33.38 10.89 -41.72
CA ASN A 339 34.50 11.17 -42.63
C ASN A 339 35.30 12.38 -42.17
N PHE A 340 34.61 13.46 -41.76
CA PHE A 340 35.26 14.64 -41.22
C PHE A 340 36.04 14.31 -39.94
N PHE A 341 35.42 13.55 -39.02
CA PHE A 341 36.11 13.09 -37.80
C PHE A 341 37.36 12.26 -38.15
N GLN A 342 37.26 11.32 -39.09
CA GLN A 342 38.41 10.53 -39.54
C GLN A 342 39.52 11.41 -40.15
N GLY A 343 39.16 12.43 -40.94
CA GLY A 343 40.09 13.42 -41.47
C GLY A 343 40.80 14.24 -40.40
N LEU A 344 40.05 14.65 -39.37
CA LEU A 344 40.59 15.42 -38.24
C LEU A 344 41.63 14.60 -37.44
N TYR A 345 41.31 13.35 -37.10
CA TYR A 345 42.21 12.47 -36.33
C TYR A 345 43.44 12.04 -37.13
N SER A 346 43.25 11.64 -38.38
CA SER A 346 44.36 11.24 -39.26
C SER A 346 45.35 12.40 -39.47
N GLY A 347 44.85 13.63 -39.61
CA GLY A 347 45.67 14.84 -39.71
C GLY A 347 46.47 15.18 -38.45
N LEU A 348 46.09 14.66 -37.28
CA LEU A 348 46.82 14.83 -36.02
C LEU A 348 47.75 13.65 -35.70
N GLY A 349 47.71 12.58 -36.51
CA GLY A 349 48.45 11.34 -36.21
C GLY A 349 47.97 10.64 -34.93
N GLN A 350 46.75 10.96 -34.47
CA GLN A 350 46.14 10.38 -33.28
C GLN A 350 45.27 9.17 -33.69
N ALA A 351 45.22 8.14 -32.85
CA ALA A 351 44.20 7.09 -33.01
C ALA A 351 42.81 7.73 -32.83
N SER A 352 41.80 7.22 -33.53
CA SER A 352 40.42 7.75 -33.59
C SER A 352 39.62 7.63 -32.28
N THR A 353 40.29 7.71 -31.13
CA THR A 353 39.71 7.70 -29.80
C THR A 353 40.33 8.81 -28.97
N VAL A 354 39.53 9.82 -28.63
CA VAL A 354 39.88 10.78 -27.58
C VAL A 354 40.03 9.98 -26.28
N SER A 355 41.27 9.75 -25.85
CA SER A 355 41.63 8.83 -24.77
C SER A 355 41.13 9.25 -23.38
N SER A 356 40.41 10.37 -23.28
CA SER A 356 39.85 10.92 -22.05
C SER A 356 38.32 10.93 -21.96
N GLN A 357 37.58 10.42 -22.96
CA GLN A 357 36.12 10.61 -23.03
C GLN A 357 35.31 9.32 -22.77
N LYS A 358 34.21 9.46 -22.01
CA LYS A 358 33.27 8.38 -21.63
C LYS A 358 32.44 7.88 -22.84
N TYR A 359 32.41 8.65 -23.93
CA TYR A 359 31.67 8.38 -25.17
C TYR A 359 32.56 8.64 -26.39
N SER A 360 32.58 7.70 -27.34
CA SER A 360 33.22 7.84 -28.65
C SER A 360 32.24 8.52 -29.59
N ILE A 361 32.43 9.82 -29.85
CA ILE A 361 31.59 10.55 -30.82
C ILE A 361 32.10 10.22 -32.22
N GLN A 362 31.41 9.30 -32.90
CA GLN A 362 31.66 8.96 -34.31
C GLN A 362 30.68 9.69 -35.23
N ASP A 363 29.47 9.96 -34.74
CA ASP A 363 28.41 10.68 -35.44
C ASP A 363 27.48 11.37 -34.44
N LEU A 364 27.30 12.69 -34.56
CA LEU A 364 26.40 13.46 -33.70
C LEU A 364 24.91 13.17 -33.99
N SER A 365 24.58 12.72 -35.21
CA SER A 365 23.21 12.37 -35.62
C SER A 365 22.73 11.05 -35.00
N GLU A 366 23.61 10.04 -34.93
CA GLU A 366 23.32 8.74 -34.31
C GLU A 366 23.08 8.90 -32.80
N LEU A 367 23.93 9.67 -32.12
CA LEU A 367 23.77 10.03 -30.71
C LEU A 367 22.43 10.73 -30.43
N ARG A 368 21.97 11.60 -31.32
CA ARG A 368 20.65 12.24 -31.22
C ARG A 368 19.53 11.21 -31.31
N GLN A 369 19.59 10.30 -32.27
CA GLN A 369 18.55 9.26 -32.43
C GLN A 369 18.47 8.37 -31.20
N GLU A 370 19.60 7.94 -30.65
CA GLU A 370 19.63 7.18 -29.40
C GLU A 370 19.03 7.96 -28.21
N GLY A 371 19.33 9.25 -28.11
CA GLY A 371 18.78 10.13 -27.08
C GLY A 371 17.25 10.26 -27.16
N ILE A 372 16.71 10.42 -28.38
CA ILE A 372 15.26 10.47 -28.62
C ILE A 372 14.58 9.15 -28.26
N GLN A 373 15.18 8.02 -28.65
CA GLN A 373 14.64 6.70 -28.31
C GLN A 373 14.57 6.47 -26.79
N LYS A 374 15.64 6.83 -26.07
CA LYS A 374 15.68 6.75 -24.60
C LYS A 374 14.64 7.67 -23.95
N LEU A 375 14.52 8.91 -24.42
CA LEU A 375 13.53 9.86 -23.93
C LEU A 375 12.10 9.33 -24.11
N ASN A 376 11.77 8.81 -25.29
CA ASN A 376 10.43 8.28 -25.59
C ASN A 376 10.12 7.04 -24.75
N SER A 377 11.06 6.09 -24.64
CA SER A 377 10.88 4.91 -23.81
C SER A 377 10.65 5.26 -22.34
N LEU A 378 11.39 6.22 -21.80
CA LEU A 378 11.25 6.67 -20.42
C LEU A 378 9.89 7.36 -20.18
N ARG A 379 9.44 8.19 -21.13
CA ARG A 379 8.10 8.81 -21.10
C ARG A 379 6.98 7.78 -21.11
N GLU A 380 7.04 6.80 -22.00
CA GLU A 380 6.03 5.74 -22.10
C GLU A 380 5.90 4.96 -20.78
N ARG A 381 7.03 4.53 -20.19
CA ARG A 381 7.03 3.83 -18.90
C ARG A 381 6.45 4.70 -17.78
N PHE A 382 6.83 5.98 -17.70
CA PHE A 382 6.35 6.89 -16.65
C PHE A 382 4.84 7.16 -16.76
N ILE A 383 4.31 7.27 -17.98
CA ILE A 383 2.87 7.45 -18.22
C ILE A 383 2.10 6.19 -17.81
N GLY A 384 2.57 5.01 -18.23
CA GLY A 384 1.96 3.73 -17.83
C GLY A 384 1.92 3.56 -16.30
N PHE A 385 3.01 3.91 -15.62
CA PHE A 385 3.07 3.95 -14.16
C PHE A 385 2.07 4.95 -13.57
N SER A 386 2.02 6.17 -14.09
CA SER A 386 1.12 7.23 -13.59
C SER A 386 -0.36 6.84 -13.71
N GLN A 387 -0.73 6.07 -14.73
CA GLN A 387 -2.09 5.53 -14.89
C GLN A 387 -2.41 4.47 -13.83
N GLN A 388 -1.47 3.55 -13.56
CA GLN A 388 -1.65 2.52 -12.54
C GLN A 388 -1.70 3.12 -11.12
N ASP A 389 -0.83 4.09 -10.84
CA ASP A 389 -0.79 4.84 -9.57
C ASP A 389 -2.12 5.58 -9.34
N TYR A 390 -2.63 6.26 -10.38
CA TYR A 390 -3.93 6.94 -10.31
C TYR A 390 -5.10 5.99 -10.01
N LEU A 391 -5.06 4.76 -10.54
CA LEU A 391 -6.06 3.72 -10.26
C LEU A 391 -5.88 3.05 -8.89
N SER A 392 -4.93 3.51 -8.06
CA SER A 392 -4.58 2.90 -6.77
C SER A 392 -4.22 1.41 -6.87
N GLN A 393 -3.63 1.02 -8.01
CA GLN A 393 -3.20 -0.36 -8.28
C GLN A 393 -1.73 -0.61 -7.94
N VAL A 394 -1.06 0.39 -7.38
CA VAL A 394 0.37 0.37 -7.05
C VAL A 394 0.50 0.57 -5.54
N SER A 395 1.19 -0.36 -4.88
CA SER A 395 1.53 -0.25 -3.45
C SER A 395 2.47 0.94 -3.20
N LEU A 396 2.52 1.42 -1.96
CA LEU A 396 3.41 2.52 -1.57
C LEU A 396 4.89 2.22 -1.86
N GLY A 397 5.34 0.98 -1.59
CA GLY A 397 6.70 0.54 -1.87
C GLY A 397 7.03 0.53 -3.37
N SER A 398 6.14 -0.05 -4.18
CA SER A 398 6.29 -0.07 -5.64
C SER A 398 6.26 1.34 -6.23
N ARG A 399 5.40 2.21 -5.72
CA ARG A 399 5.29 3.62 -6.13
C ARG A 399 6.59 4.38 -5.88
N THR A 400 7.11 4.29 -4.67
CA THR A 400 8.35 4.96 -4.26
C THR A 400 9.54 4.48 -5.09
N SER A 401 9.71 3.17 -5.25
CA SER A 401 10.81 2.59 -6.02
C SER A 401 10.78 3.04 -7.48
N ALA A 402 9.61 2.97 -8.12
CA ALA A 402 9.46 3.36 -9.52
C ALA A 402 9.72 4.86 -9.73
N LEU A 403 9.19 5.73 -8.87
CA LEU A 403 9.44 7.18 -8.96
C LEU A 403 10.92 7.54 -8.85
N LYS A 404 11.65 6.88 -7.93
CA LYS A 404 13.10 7.05 -7.81
C LYS A 404 13.86 6.56 -9.03
N GLU A 405 13.47 5.41 -9.59
CA GLU A 405 14.05 4.87 -10.81
C GLU A 405 13.86 5.83 -11.99
N PHE A 406 12.64 6.33 -12.20
CA PHE A 406 12.35 7.31 -13.24
C PHE A 406 13.14 8.60 -13.06
N ASN A 407 13.24 9.09 -11.83
CA ASN A 407 14.01 10.28 -11.53
C ASN A 407 15.52 10.08 -11.82
N TYR A 408 16.07 8.93 -11.44
CA TYR A 408 17.46 8.58 -11.73
C TYR A 408 17.71 8.43 -13.23
N GLU A 409 16.84 7.74 -13.97
CA GLU A 409 16.98 7.59 -15.42
C GLU A 409 16.88 8.94 -16.15
N ALA A 410 15.99 9.83 -15.69
CA ALA A 410 15.87 11.19 -16.22
C ALA A 410 17.11 12.05 -15.93
N ASP A 411 17.66 11.96 -14.72
CA ASP A 411 18.92 12.63 -14.35
C ASP A 411 20.09 12.11 -15.20
N LEU A 412 20.19 10.81 -15.38
CA LEU A 412 21.23 10.20 -16.21
C LEU A 412 21.13 10.65 -17.66
N LEU A 413 19.91 10.76 -18.21
CA LEU A 413 19.69 11.28 -19.56
C LEU A 413 20.14 12.74 -19.66
N LEU A 414 19.76 13.59 -18.71
CA LEU A 414 20.17 14.99 -18.66
C LEU A 414 21.69 15.16 -18.50
N GLU A 415 22.33 14.37 -17.64
CA GLU A 415 23.78 14.40 -17.44
C GLU A 415 24.51 14.04 -18.74
N ASN A 416 24.04 12.99 -19.44
CA ASN A 416 24.61 12.59 -20.73
C ASN A 416 24.43 13.70 -21.78
N LEU A 417 23.28 14.36 -21.84
CA LEU A 417 23.04 15.48 -22.75
C LEU A 417 23.87 16.72 -22.39
N ALA A 418 24.07 17.01 -21.10
CA ALA A 418 24.91 18.10 -20.62
C ALA A 418 26.39 17.88 -20.95
N TYR A 419 26.89 16.64 -20.78
CA TYR A 419 28.23 16.23 -21.20
C TYR A 419 28.42 16.42 -22.72
N LEU A 420 27.41 16.05 -23.51
CA LEU A 420 27.43 16.25 -24.96
C LEU A 420 27.47 17.73 -25.36
N ASN A 421 26.70 18.59 -24.69
CA ASN A 421 26.65 20.02 -25.02
C ASN A 421 27.88 20.81 -24.55
N SER A 422 28.68 20.28 -23.63
CA SER A 422 29.85 20.97 -23.06
C SER A 422 31.16 20.26 -23.42
N GLU A 423 31.50 19.20 -22.69
CA GLU A 423 32.82 18.55 -22.77
C GLU A 423 33.13 17.95 -24.14
N ALA A 424 32.11 17.39 -24.80
CA ALA A 424 32.25 16.82 -26.13
C ALA A 424 32.54 17.89 -27.19
N LEU A 425 31.74 18.96 -27.23
CA LEU A 425 31.90 20.06 -28.19
C LEU A 425 33.18 20.86 -27.92
N ASP A 426 33.54 21.06 -26.66
CA ASP A 426 34.80 21.71 -26.27
C ASP A 426 36.01 20.86 -26.65
N GLY A 427 35.95 19.52 -26.46
CA GLY A 427 37.00 18.60 -26.91
C GLY A 427 37.19 18.63 -28.43
N LEU A 428 36.09 18.68 -29.17
CA LEU A 428 36.08 18.90 -30.63
C LEU A 428 36.75 20.23 -31.01
N LEU A 429 36.46 21.30 -30.27
CA LEU A 429 37.06 22.61 -30.49
C LEU A 429 38.56 22.58 -30.21
N VAL A 430 39.02 21.84 -29.20
CA VAL A 430 40.46 21.65 -28.92
C VAL A 430 41.14 20.94 -30.08
N LEU A 431 40.59 19.83 -30.58
CA LEU A 431 41.14 19.12 -31.74
C LEU A 431 41.21 20.02 -32.99
N CYS A 432 40.15 20.81 -33.21
CA CYS A 432 40.12 21.84 -34.25
C CYS A 432 41.25 22.87 -34.07
N ASN A 433 41.45 23.40 -32.87
CA ASN A 433 42.52 24.36 -32.58
C ASN A 433 43.91 23.73 -32.83
N GLU A 434 44.13 22.48 -32.42
CA GLU A 434 45.39 21.77 -32.65
C GLU A 434 45.67 21.56 -34.14
N ARG A 435 44.68 21.06 -34.88
CA ARG A 435 44.81 20.81 -36.33
C ARG A 435 45.06 22.11 -37.09
N LEU A 436 44.34 23.18 -36.75
CA LEU A 436 44.51 24.47 -37.40
C LEU A 436 45.80 25.17 -36.99
N SER A 437 46.32 24.97 -35.77
CA SER A 437 47.65 25.45 -35.41
C SER A 437 48.76 24.79 -36.23
N LEU A 438 48.66 23.49 -36.48
CA LEU A 438 49.58 22.78 -37.37
C LEU A 438 49.45 23.28 -38.81
N ALA A 439 48.22 23.50 -39.27
CA ALA A 439 47.93 24.08 -40.58
C ALA A 439 48.57 25.46 -40.72
N GLU A 440 48.42 26.35 -39.73
CA GLU A 440 49.00 27.70 -39.73
C GLU A 440 50.53 27.65 -39.83
N LYS A 441 51.18 26.77 -39.06
CA LYS A 441 52.64 26.59 -39.13
C LYS A 441 53.06 26.11 -40.53
N ARG A 442 52.38 25.10 -41.07
CA ARG A 442 52.68 24.53 -42.38
C ARG A 442 52.43 25.55 -43.51
N LEU A 443 51.34 26.31 -43.43
CA LEU A 443 51.03 27.41 -44.35
C LEU A 443 52.14 28.45 -44.32
N ASN A 444 52.72 28.78 -43.17
CA ASN A 444 53.79 29.76 -43.06
C ASN A 444 55.15 29.25 -43.61
N GLU A 445 55.48 27.99 -43.37
CA GLU A 445 56.79 27.38 -43.67
C GLU A 445 56.90 26.72 -45.05
N ALA A 446 55.79 26.38 -45.71
CA ALA A 446 55.81 25.63 -46.97
C ALA A 446 56.45 26.42 -48.13
N ALA A 447 57.42 25.78 -48.80
CA ALA A 447 58.00 26.25 -50.05
C ALA A 447 57.03 25.96 -51.21
N LEU A 448 56.73 26.97 -52.01
CA LEU A 448 55.78 26.84 -53.12
C LEU A 448 56.49 26.28 -54.37
N PRO A 449 55.90 25.33 -55.10
CA PRO A 449 56.49 24.77 -56.32
C PRO A 449 56.61 25.84 -57.41
N GLU A 450 57.76 25.93 -58.09
CA GLU A 450 57.95 26.91 -59.18
C GLU A 450 57.00 26.68 -60.36
N SER A 451 56.66 25.42 -60.67
CA SER A 451 55.79 25.06 -61.79
C SER A 451 54.35 25.54 -61.65
N ASN A 452 53.83 25.63 -60.41
CA ASN A 452 52.44 25.94 -60.09
C ASN A 452 52.33 27.01 -58.98
N PHE A 453 53.31 27.92 -58.92
CA PHE A 453 53.49 28.87 -57.82
C PHE A 453 52.23 29.69 -57.55
N LEU A 454 51.56 30.18 -58.60
CA LEU A 454 50.38 31.04 -58.49
C LEU A 454 49.19 30.30 -57.86
N GLN A 455 48.91 29.06 -58.28
CA GLN A 455 47.79 28.29 -57.70
C GLN A 455 48.06 27.90 -56.24
N ALA A 456 49.28 27.45 -55.93
CA ALA A 456 49.65 27.08 -54.57
C ALA A 456 49.68 28.32 -53.63
N ALA A 457 50.11 29.49 -54.11
CA ALA A 457 50.06 30.75 -53.36
C ALA A 457 48.63 31.20 -53.06
N ASP A 458 47.72 31.00 -54.00
CA ASP A 458 46.31 31.35 -53.85
C ASP A 458 45.59 30.44 -52.83
N LEU A 459 45.79 29.12 -52.90
CA LEU A 459 45.30 28.16 -51.91
C LEU A 459 45.82 28.50 -50.51
N ARG A 460 47.11 28.85 -50.40
CA ARG A 460 47.71 29.31 -49.14
C ARG A 460 46.99 30.54 -48.60
N ALA A 461 46.72 31.54 -49.44
CA ALA A 461 46.03 32.76 -49.01
C ALA A 461 44.58 32.49 -48.54
N ARG A 462 43.88 31.56 -49.21
CA ARG A 462 42.53 31.13 -48.83
C ARG A 462 42.49 30.40 -47.50
N ALA A 463 43.36 29.42 -47.32
CA ALA A 463 43.48 28.69 -46.07
C ALA A 463 43.80 29.66 -44.91
N ILE A 464 44.65 30.67 -45.12
CA ILE A 464 44.91 31.73 -44.14
C ILE A 464 43.66 32.57 -43.84
N PHE A 465 42.87 32.92 -44.85
CA PHE A 465 41.63 33.68 -44.65
C PHE A 465 40.62 32.89 -43.81
N LYS A 466 40.38 31.62 -44.14
CA LYS A 466 39.47 30.75 -43.37
C LYS A 466 39.96 30.50 -41.95
N LEU A 467 41.26 30.33 -41.77
CA LEU A 467 41.89 30.23 -40.45
C LEU A 467 41.65 31.50 -39.61
N LYS A 468 41.69 32.69 -40.21
CA LYS A 468 41.36 33.94 -39.51
C LYS A 468 39.87 34.02 -39.14
N GLN A 469 38.96 33.56 -40.00
CA GLN A 469 37.53 33.51 -39.68
C GLN A 469 37.28 32.64 -38.44
N PHE A 470 37.91 31.46 -38.40
CA PHE A 470 37.91 30.60 -37.22
C PHE A 470 38.45 31.28 -35.95
N GLN A 471 39.57 32.00 -36.06
CA GLN A 471 40.18 32.72 -34.94
C GLN A 471 39.32 33.91 -34.46
N SER A 472 38.53 34.52 -35.34
CA SER A 472 37.69 35.68 -35.03
C SER A 472 36.31 35.35 -34.48
N ALA A 473 35.86 34.10 -34.58
CA ALA A 473 34.55 33.68 -34.08
C ALA A 473 34.56 33.50 -32.56
N GLU A 474 33.54 34.03 -31.88
CA GLU A 474 33.44 34.02 -30.41
C GLU A 474 32.66 32.81 -29.89
N GLU A 475 31.56 32.44 -30.56
CA GLU A 475 30.70 31.32 -30.14
C GLU A 475 31.25 29.96 -30.58
N THR A 476 31.17 28.95 -29.69
CA THR A 476 31.66 27.58 -29.95
C THR A 476 31.06 26.97 -31.22
N GLY A 477 29.76 27.15 -31.45
CA GLY A 477 29.09 26.66 -32.66
C GLY A 477 29.68 27.26 -33.95
N GLN A 478 29.89 28.58 -33.98
CA GLN A 478 30.48 29.27 -35.13
C GLN A 478 31.95 28.90 -35.34
N ARG A 479 32.72 28.74 -34.25
CA ARG A 479 34.10 28.28 -34.34
C ARG A 479 34.18 26.86 -34.91
N LEU A 480 33.32 25.95 -34.47
CA LEU A 480 33.26 24.60 -35.02
C LEU A 480 32.89 24.62 -36.51
N PHE A 481 31.91 25.43 -36.91
CA PHE A 481 31.58 25.64 -38.32
C PHE A 481 32.80 26.11 -39.15
N TYR A 482 33.48 27.18 -38.73
CA TYR A 482 34.66 27.68 -39.43
C TYR A 482 35.87 26.74 -39.36
N CYS A 483 35.95 25.88 -38.36
CA CYS A 483 37.01 24.89 -38.26
C CYS A 483 37.00 23.98 -39.49
N ARG A 484 35.82 23.46 -39.84
CA ARG A 484 35.67 22.59 -41.01
C ARG A 484 36.15 23.28 -42.29
N GLU A 485 35.65 24.48 -42.57
CA GLU A 485 36.04 25.23 -43.77
C GLU A 485 37.56 25.46 -43.85
N ALA A 486 38.19 25.75 -42.71
CA ALA A 486 39.63 25.97 -42.64
C ALA A 486 40.42 24.67 -42.84
N VAL A 487 39.96 23.54 -42.28
CA VAL A 487 40.59 22.22 -42.45
C VAL A 487 40.47 21.72 -43.89
N GLU A 488 39.31 21.90 -44.54
CA GLU A 488 39.10 21.52 -45.93
C GLU A 488 39.99 22.32 -46.88
N GLU A 489 40.03 23.66 -46.77
CA GLU A 489 40.90 24.49 -47.60
C GLU A 489 42.39 24.24 -47.34
N PHE A 490 42.78 23.95 -46.10
CA PHE A 490 44.13 23.51 -45.80
C PHE A 490 44.47 22.16 -46.45
N SER A 491 43.53 21.22 -46.48
CA SER A 491 43.73 19.90 -47.08
C SER A 491 43.92 20.00 -48.60
N LYS A 492 43.17 20.89 -49.27
CA LYS A 492 43.39 21.22 -50.70
C LYS A 492 44.78 21.81 -50.94
N PHE A 493 45.23 22.72 -50.06
CA PHE A 493 46.58 23.26 -50.11
C PHE A 493 47.64 22.15 -49.96
N GLU A 494 47.51 21.26 -48.97
CA GLU A 494 48.45 20.14 -48.80
C GLU A 494 48.47 19.21 -50.01
N LEU A 495 47.30 18.84 -50.55
CA LEU A 495 47.22 18.00 -51.75
C LEU A 495 47.92 18.66 -52.94
N SER A 496 47.71 19.96 -53.16
CA SER A 496 48.36 20.70 -54.24
C SER A 496 49.90 20.73 -54.14
N LEU A 497 50.45 20.57 -52.93
CA LEU A 497 51.90 20.46 -52.70
C LEU A 497 52.42 19.03 -52.91
N GLN A 498 51.59 18.01 -52.68
CA GLN A 498 51.97 16.59 -52.74
C GLN A 498 51.77 16.02 -54.14
N ASP A 499 50.58 16.18 -54.70
CA ASP A 499 50.17 15.69 -56.01
C ASP A 499 49.25 16.71 -56.69
N PHE A 500 49.85 17.52 -57.56
CA PHE A 500 49.12 18.59 -58.25
C PHE A 500 48.18 18.05 -59.33
N GLU A 501 48.45 16.88 -59.91
CA GLU A 501 47.55 16.27 -60.90
C GLU A 501 46.29 15.73 -60.22
N GLU A 502 46.44 15.11 -59.05
CA GLU A 502 45.32 14.67 -58.22
C GLU A 502 44.47 15.87 -57.74
N TYR A 503 45.13 16.95 -57.30
CA TYR A 503 44.45 18.21 -56.99
C TYR A 503 43.65 18.76 -58.18
N GLN A 504 44.26 18.85 -59.37
CA GLN A 504 43.57 19.34 -60.56
C GLN A 504 42.38 18.45 -60.95
N LEU A 505 42.51 17.13 -60.80
CA LEU A 505 41.43 16.20 -61.05
C LEU A 505 40.26 16.42 -60.07
N GLN A 506 40.55 16.62 -58.77
CA GLN A 506 39.54 16.96 -57.78
C GLN A 506 38.85 18.28 -58.08
N GLU A 507 39.60 19.33 -58.44
CA GLU A 507 39.03 20.63 -58.83
C GLU A 507 38.18 20.51 -60.10
N GLN A 508 38.56 19.66 -61.05
CA GLN A 508 37.80 19.42 -62.27
C GLN A 508 36.49 18.69 -61.99
N LEU A 509 36.50 17.73 -61.07
CA LEU A 509 35.30 17.05 -60.58
C LEU A 509 34.39 18.03 -59.83
N SER A 510 34.95 18.80 -58.88
CA SER A 510 34.22 19.79 -58.08
C SER A 510 33.61 20.90 -58.93
N LEU A 511 34.35 21.42 -59.91
CA LEU A 511 33.82 22.38 -60.89
C LEU A 511 32.70 21.76 -61.72
N GLY A 512 32.81 20.48 -62.11
CA GLY A 512 31.76 19.74 -62.80
C GLY A 512 30.48 19.64 -61.95
N GLU A 513 30.62 19.30 -60.67
CA GLU A 513 29.51 19.24 -59.71
C GLU A 513 28.89 20.61 -59.46
N CYS A 514 29.70 21.65 -59.28
CA CYS A 514 29.23 23.02 -59.07
C CYS A 514 28.47 23.56 -60.30
N LEU A 515 29.01 23.37 -61.51
CA LEU A 515 28.33 23.78 -62.73
C LEU A 515 27.01 23.02 -62.91
N SER A 516 26.99 21.72 -62.61
CA SER A 516 25.79 20.90 -62.64
C SER A 516 24.73 21.38 -61.63
N PHE A 517 25.15 21.72 -60.40
CA PHE A 517 24.30 22.33 -59.38
C PHE A 517 23.68 23.64 -59.89
N LEU A 518 24.51 24.58 -60.32
CA LEU A 518 24.06 25.90 -60.77
C LEU A 518 23.16 25.79 -62.01
N GLU A 519 23.46 24.87 -62.93
CA GLU A 519 22.64 24.63 -64.12
C GLU A 519 21.27 24.08 -63.76
N LYS A 520 21.17 23.17 -62.78
CA LYS A 520 19.88 22.66 -62.28
C LYS A 520 19.08 23.72 -61.55
N VAL A 521 19.72 24.48 -60.65
CA VAL A 521 19.07 25.49 -59.81
C VAL A 521 18.64 26.71 -60.63
N LEU A 522 19.55 27.29 -61.42
CA LEU A 522 19.25 28.50 -62.20
C LEU A 522 18.49 28.17 -63.49
N GLY A 523 18.52 26.90 -63.93
CA GLY A 523 17.72 26.40 -65.06
C GLY A 523 16.26 26.14 -64.72
N SER A 524 15.85 26.20 -63.44
CA SER A 524 14.45 26.02 -63.03
C SER A 524 13.60 27.23 -63.41
N SER A 525 13.15 27.27 -64.65
CA SER A 525 12.35 28.34 -65.27
C SER A 525 10.92 28.53 -64.70
N GLN A 526 10.53 27.75 -63.69
CA GLN A 526 9.22 27.80 -63.03
C GLN A 526 9.27 28.35 -61.59
N SER A 527 10.43 28.78 -61.12
CA SER A 527 10.60 29.25 -59.75
C SER A 527 10.01 30.66 -59.56
N SER A 528 9.24 30.83 -58.48
CA SER A 528 8.71 32.12 -57.99
C SER A 528 9.79 33.04 -57.38
N ILE A 529 11.06 32.69 -57.59
CA ILE A 529 12.25 33.33 -57.02
C ILE A 529 13.02 34.00 -58.16
N ASP A 530 13.33 35.28 -57.99
CA ASP A 530 14.12 36.03 -58.98
C ASP A 530 15.59 35.61 -58.91
N PHE A 531 16.12 35.14 -60.05
CA PHE A 531 17.50 34.70 -60.23
C PHE A 531 18.28 35.54 -61.25
N ASP A 532 17.74 36.64 -61.77
CA ASP A 532 18.31 37.37 -62.92
C ASP A 532 19.79 37.76 -62.69
N GLY A 533 20.12 38.21 -61.48
CA GLY A 533 21.50 38.54 -61.09
C GLY A 533 22.46 37.33 -61.05
N PHE A 534 21.95 36.15 -60.70
CA PHE A 534 22.73 34.90 -60.63
C PHE A 534 22.88 34.25 -62.00
N ILE A 535 21.83 34.26 -62.82
CA ILE A 535 21.83 33.75 -64.20
C ILE A 535 22.89 34.47 -65.04
N MET A 536 22.97 35.80 -64.93
CA MET A 536 23.98 36.59 -65.64
C MET A 536 25.42 36.21 -65.23
N ARG A 537 25.66 36.01 -63.93
CA ARG A 537 26.97 35.58 -63.41
C ARG A 537 27.30 34.14 -63.84
N PHE A 538 26.31 33.25 -63.87
CA PHE A 538 26.48 31.87 -64.33
C PHE A 538 26.80 31.78 -65.82
N HIS A 539 26.11 32.56 -66.67
CA HIS A 539 26.43 32.65 -68.09
C HIS A 539 27.83 33.19 -68.35
N SER A 540 28.26 34.21 -67.59
CA SER A 540 29.64 34.70 -67.63
C SER A 540 30.63 33.57 -67.32
N LEU A 541 30.32 32.72 -66.35
CA LEU A 541 31.16 31.60 -65.95
C LEU A 541 31.23 30.50 -67.02
N LYS A 542 30.09 30.16 -67.63
CA LYS A 542 29.98 29.15 -68.70
C LYS A 542 30.63 29.60 -70.03
N SER A 543 30.80 30.91 -70.22
CA SER A 543 31.42 31.49 -71.42
C SER A 543 32.96 31.44 -71.44
N ILE A 544 33.59 31.02 -70.33
CA ILE A 544 35.05 30.88 -70.26
C ILE A 544 35.49 29.69 -71.14
N PRO A 545 36.40 29.89 -72.11
CA PRO A 545 36.79 28.86 -73.07
C PRO A 545 37.54 27.68 -72.41
N LYS A 546 37.27 26.45 -72.88
CA LYS A 546 37.93 25.21 -72.44
C LYS A 546 39.09 24.83 -73.39
N PRO A 547 40.19 24.22 -72.90
CA PRO A 547 40.50 23.90 -71.50
C PRO A 547 40.75 25.18 -70.68
N TYR A 548 40.35 25.16 -69.40
CA TYR A 548 40.47 26.33 -68.54
C TYR A 548 41.94 26.63 -68.23
N GLU A 549 42.34 27.89 -68.39
CA GLU A 549 43.71 28.35 -68.12
C GLU A 549 44.03 28.33 -66.61
N ASP A 550 43.03 28.60 -65.78
CA ASP A 550 43.09 28.44 -64.32
C ASP A 550 41.79 27.79 -63.82
N ILE A 551 41.79 26.45 -63.78
CA ILE A 551 40.61 25.67 -63.37
C ILE A 551 40.17 25.99 -61.93
N ALA A 552 41.12 26.29 -61.04
CA ALA A 552 40.85 26.63 -59.64
C ALA A 552 40.23 28.03 -59.49
N ALA A 553 40.56 28.98 -60.36
CA ALA A 553 39.86 30.26 -60.41
C ALA A 553 38.42 30.11 -60.92
N VAL A 554 38.19 29.24 -61.91
CA VAL A 554 36.84 28.98 -62.44
C VAL A 554 35.99 28.21 -61.43
N GLU A 555 36.56 27.19 -60.76
CA GLU A 555 35.93 26.48 -59.64
C GLU A 555 35.54 27.46 -58.54
N ARG A 556 36.45 28.34 -58.11
CA ARG A 556 36.13 29.32 -57.06
C ARG A 556 35.02 30.27 -57.44
N ASN A 557 35.04 30.79 -58.65
CA ASN A 557 33.97 31.67 -59.10
C ASN A 557 32.64 30.91 -59.11
N CYS A 558 32.67 29.62 -59.46
CA CYS A 558 31.51 28.74 -59.42
C CYS A 558 31.05 28.54 -57.98
N SER A 559 31.94 28.13 -57.08
CA SER A 559 31.66 27.87 -55.67
C SER A 559 31.23 29.12 -54.92
N THR A 560 31.80 30.29 -55.23
CA THR A 560 31.36 31.59 -54.70
C THR A 560 29.96 31.93 -55.18
N LEU A 561 29.66 31.68 -56.46
CA LEU A 561 28.33 31.89 -57.01
C LEU A 561 27.32 30.92 -56.39
N LYS A 562 27.68 29.64 -56.23
CA LYS A 562 26.91 28.61 -55.53
C LYS A 562 26.64 29.01 -54.07
N GLY A 563 27.66 29.46 -53.35
CA GLY A 563 27.53 29.91 -51.96
C GLY A 563 26.66 31.16 -51.81
N SER A 564 26.88 32.17 -52.66
CA SER A 564 26.04 33.39 -52.68
C SER A 564 24.58 33.06 -53.00
N LEU A 565 24.36 32.12 -53.92
CA LEU A 565 23.03 31.64 -54.29
C LEU A 565 22.40 30.84 -53.16
N GLY A 566 23.15 29.95 -52.51
CA GLY A 566 22.71 29.19 -51.35
C GLY A 566 22.29 30.10 -50.19
N GLN A 567 23.10 31.11 -49.86
CA GLN A 567 22.75 32.09 -48.81
C GLN A 567 21.48 32.88 -49.17
N TYR A 568 21.39 33.38 -50.41
CA TYR A 568 20.19 34.05 -50.90
C TYR A 568 18.94 33.17 -50.80
N LEU A 569 19.06 31.89 -51.17
CA LEU A 569 17.98 30.92 -51.09
C LEU A 569 17.60 30.58 -49.64
N ALA A 570 18.57 30.41 -48.75
CA ALA A 570 18.34 30.14 -47.33
C ALA A 570 17.60 31.30 -46.62
N GLU A 571 17.94 32.55 -46.97
CA GLU A 571 17.28 33.75 -46.42
C GLU A 571 15.94 34.07 -47.11
N HIS A 572 15.60 33.38 -48.20
CA HIS A 572 14.38 33.67 -48.96
C HIS A 572 13.12 33.25 -48.20
N ALA A 573 12.18 34.18 -48.01
CA ALA A 573 10.99 33.99 -47.17
C ALA A 573 10.15 32.74 -47.53
N LEU A 574 9.99 32.44 -48.82
CA LEU A 574 9.26 31.23 -49.26
C LEU A 574 9.94 29.94 -48.81
N LEU A 575 11.26 29.85 -48.93
CA LEU A 575 12.02 28.65 -48.60
C LEU A 575 12.15 28.47 -47.10
N LYS A 576 12.35 29.57 -46.36
CA LYS A 576 12.29 29.57 -44.90
C LYS A 576 10.94 29.08 -44.38
N GLY A 577 9.84 29.59 -44.94
CA GLY A 577 8.49 29.13 -44.60
C GLY A 577 8.25 27.65 -44.94
N LEU A 578 8.85 27.15 -46.03
CA LEU A 578 8.80 25.74 -46.41
C LEU A 578 9.52 24.86 -45.38
N LEU A 579 10.72 25.28 -44.95
CA LEU A 579 11.55 24.59 -43.96
C LEU A 579 10.87 24.53 -42.59
N GLU A 580 10.35 25.66 -42.11
CA GLU A 580 9.60 25.76 -40.85
C GLU A 580 8.39 24.81 -40.86
N LYS A 581 7.70 24.71 -42.00
CA LYS A 581 6.52 23.84 -42.16
C LYS A 581 6.88 22.36 -42.20
N HIS A 582 7.99 22.01 -42.85
CA HIS A 582 8.53 20.65 -42.84
C HIS A 582 8.91 20.22 -41.42
N SER A 583 9.71 21.04 -40.72
CA SER A 583 10.13 20.79 -39.34
C SER A 583 8.93 20.68 -38.39
N SER A 584 7.95 21.58 -38.51
CA SER A 584 6.72 21.53 -37.71
C SER A 584 5.93 20.23 -37.97
N SER A 585 5.89 19.78 -39.22
CA SER A 585 5.20 18.52 -39.58
C SER A 585 5.95 17.29 -39.06
N GLU A 586 7.29 17.30 -39.07
CA GLU A 586 8.11 16.24 -38.46
C GLU A 586 7.84 16.15 -36.95
N HIS A 587 7.84 17.28 -36.24
CA HIS A 587 7.52 17.33 -34.81
C HIS A 587 6.11 16.80 -34.51
N LEU A 588 5.14 17.17 -35.33
CA LEU A 588 3.76 16.73 -35.15
C LEU A 588 3.59 15.23 -35.46
N LEU A 589 4.30 14.70 -36.45
CA LEU A 589 4.32 13.28 -36.78
C LEU A 589 4.92 12.46 -35.62
N ASN A 590 6.02 12.93 -35.02
CA ASN A 590 6.62 12.30 -33.84
C ASN A 590 5.67 12.31 -32.63
N ALA A 591 4.94 13.41 -32.42
CA ALA A 591 3.90 13.47 -31.38
C ALA A 591 2.76 12.47 -31.65
N MET A 592 2.39 12.27 -32.91
CA MET A 592 1.40 11.27 -33.30
C MET A 592 1.89 9.83 -33.13
N GLN A 593 3.17 9.53 -33.41
CA GLN A 593 3.76 8.21 -33.13
C GLN A 593 3.67 7.87 -31.64
N LEU A 594 3.97 8.85 -30.77
CA LEU A 594 3.78 8.70 -29.33
C LEU A 594 2.31 8.42 -29.00
N LEU A 595 1.38 9.18 -29.59
CA LEU A 595 -0.06 8.96 -29.42
C LEU A 595 -0.51 7.54 -29.79
N ASN A 596 0.00 7.01 -30.90
CA ASN A 596 -0.24 5.64 -31.34
C ASN A 596 0.32 4.59 -30.37
N SER A 597 1.50 4.83 -29.78
CA SER A 597 2.08 3.90 -28.82
C SER A 597 1.28 3.84 -27.50
N MET A 598 0.68 4.96 -27.08
CA MET A 598 -0.18 5.00 -25.88
C MET A 598 -1.58 4.45 -26.12
N ASP A 599 -2.20 4.75 -27.26
CA ASP A 599 -3.56 4.29 -27.55
C ASP A 599 -3.82 4.02 -29.03
N LYS A 600 -3.54 2.77 -29.41
CA LYS A 600 -3.79 2.25 -30.77
C LYS A 600 -5.25 2.34 -31.21
N SER A 601 -6.20 2.45 -30.28
CA SER A 601 -7.62 2.59 -30.63
C SER A 601 -7.98 4.01 -31.11
N VAL A 602 -7.22 5.02 -30.65
CA VAL A 602 -7.39 6.41 -31.07
C VAL A 602 -6.66 6.67 -32.38
N LEU A 603 -5.47 6.09 -32.55
CA LEU A 603 -4.68 6.23 -33.76
C LEU A 603 -4.09 4.87 -34.16
N PRO A 604 -4.63 4.21 -35.20
CA PRO A 604 -4.17 2.89 -35.62
C PRO A 604 -2.79 2.90 -36.29
N ASP A 605 -2.03 1.82 -36.14
CA ASP A 605 -0.71 1.63 -36.76
C ASP A 605 -0.73 1.86 -38.29
N SER A 606 -1.82 1.45 -38.95
CA SER A 606 -2.02 1.66 -40.39
C SER A 606 -2.11 3.14 -40.78
N LYS A 607 -2.66 3.99 -39.90
CA LYS A 607 -2.79 5.43 -40.14
C LYS A 607 -1.45 6.12 -39.92
N ILE A 608 -0.69 5.74 -38.89
CA ILE A 608 0.70 6.21 -38.70
C ILE A 608 1.56 5.83 -39.89
N GLN A 609 1.56 4.57 -40.32
CA GLN A 609 2.33 4.13 -41.47
C GLN A 609 1.97 4.91 -42.75
N SER A 610 0.70 5.26 -42.93
CA SER A 610 0.26 6.11 -44.04
C SER A 610 0.81 7.53 -43.95
N LEU A 611 0.87 8.12 -42.74
CA LEU A 611 1.42 9.46 -42.52
C LEU A 611 2.94 9.48 -42.66
N GLU A 612 3.62 8.45 -42.13
CA GLU A 612 5.07 8.25 -42.32
C GLU A 612 5.41 8.09 -43.80
N SER A 613 4.67 7.25 -44.52
CA SER A 613 4.87 7.09 -45.96
C SER A 613 4.64 8.39 -46.73
N GLY A 614 3.61 9.17 -46.35
CA GLY A 614 3.34 10.46 -46.96
C GLY A 614 4.41 11.51 -46.63
N PHE A 615 4.95 11.49 -45.41
CA PHE A 615 6.04 12.37 -45.02
C PHE A 615 7.35 12.00 -45.74
N LYS A 616 7.60 10.70 -45.93
CA LYS A 616 8.77 10.16 -46.63
C LYS A 616 8.89 10.65 -48.07
N ASP A 617 7.78 10.96 -48.72
CA ASP A 617 7.78 11.52 -50.08
C ASP A 617 8.48 12.90 -50.14
N PHE A 618 8.61 13.59 -49.00
CA PHE A 618 9.32 14.86 -48.88
C PHE A 618 10.82 14.71 -48.58
N GLU A 619 11.28 13.60 -48.01
CA GLU A 619 12.70 13.40 -47.61
C GLU A 619 13.70 13.59 -48.76
N LYS A 620 13.29 13.39 -50.02
CA LYS A 620 14.17 13.67 -51.16
C LYS A 620 14.48 15.17 -51.34
N PHE A 621 13.60 16.04 -50.86
CA PHE A 621 13.74 17.50 -50.94
C PHE A 621 14.38 18.10 -49.70
N PHE A 622 14.50 17.33 -48.61
CA PHE A 622 15.05 17.78 -47.33
C PHE A 622 16.10 16.81 -46.82
N SER A 623 17.33 17.29 -46.59
CA SER A 623 18.42 16.46 -46.06
C SER A 623 18.99 17.12 -44.83
N ASN A 624 19.10 16.38 -43.72
CA ASN A 624 19.64 16.85 -42.44
C ASN A 624 19.02 18.16 -41.92
N GLY A 625 17.73 18.38 -42.20
CA GLY A 625 17.04 19.61 -41.79
C GLY A 625 17.25 20.81 -42.72
N GLU A 626 17.84 20.62 -43.89
CA GLU A 626 18.03 21.66 -44.93
C GLU A 626 17.32 21.30 -46.24
N ILE A 627 17.04 22.30 -47.08
CA ILE A 627 16.43 22.09 -48.40
C ILE A 627 17.49 21.68 -49.43
N VAL A 628 17.24 20.58 -50.14
CA VAL A 628 18.03 20.16 -51.29
C VAL A 628 17.57 20.93 -52.53
N PHE A 629 18.18 22.10 -52.76
CA PHE A 629 17.74 23.06 -53.79
C PHE A 629 17.64 22.47 -55.20
N GLU A 630 18.54 21.56 -55.60
CA GLU A 630 18.50 20.98 -56.96
C GLU A 630 17.28 20.10 -57.21
N GLN A 631 16.68 19.59 -56.14
CA GLN A 631 15.48 18.74 -56.20
C GLN A 631 14.21 19.55 -55.91
N ALA A 632 14.27 20.50 -54.99
CA ALA A 632 13.11 21.26 -54.53
C ALA A 632 12.71 22.39 -55.51
N LEU A 633 13.67 23.16 -56.03
CA LEU A 633 13.37 24.34 -56.86
C LEU A 633 12.64 24.05 -58.17
N PRO A 634 12.95 22.95 -58.92
CA PRO A 634 12.23 22.61 -60.14
C PRO A 634 10.74 22.31 -59.95
N VAL A 635 10.32 21.98 -58.72
CA VAL A 635 8.94 21.63 -58.36
C VAL A 635 8.44 22.47 -57.17
N LEU A 636 9.02 23.66 -56.96
CA LEU A 636 8.79 24.46 -55.75
C LEU A 636 7.30 24.78 -55.54
N PRO A 637 6.52 25.20 -56.56
CA PRO A 637 5.09 25.45 -56.39
C PRO A 637 4.34 24.18 -55.96
N GLU A 638 4.58 23.06 -56.65
CA GLU A 638 3.93 21.78 -56.33
C GLU A 638 4.33 21.26 -54.95
N LEU A 639 5.61 21.42 -54.56
CA LEU A 639 6.13 21.04 -53.26
C LEU A 639 5.51 21.89 -52.14
N GLN A 640 5.39 23.20 -52.36
CA GLN A 640 4.77 24.12 -51.41
C GLN A 640 3.30 23.76 -51.18
N ASP A 641 2.56 23.49 -52.25
CA ASP A 641 1.16 23.09 -52.17
C ASP A 641 1.02 21.72 -51.48
N SER A 642 1.81 20.72 -51.91
CA SER A 642 1.75 19.35 -51.37
C SER A 642 2.13 19.29 -49.89
N LEU A 643 3.20 19.98 -49.48
CA LEU A 643 3.61 20.04 -48.08
C LEU A 643 2.60 20.82 -47.24
N SER A 644 1.99 21.86 -47.81
CA SER A 644 0.92 22.61 -47.12
C SER A 644 -0.33 21.78 -46.91
N GLU A 645 -0.74 21.00 -47.92
CA GLU A 645 -1.86 20.08 -47.83
C GLU A 645 -1.56 18.96 -46.82
N PHE A 646 -0.38 18.35 -46.90
CA PHE A 646 0.06 17.32 -45.94
C PHE A 646 0.10 17.87 -44.51
N SER A 647 0.75 19.01 -44.29
CA SER A 647 0.87 19.63 -42.96
C SER A 647 -0.50 19.99 -42.37
N SER A 648 -1.44 20.46 -43.20
CA SER A 648 -2.81 20.75 -42.76
C SER A 648 -3.56 19.46 -42.40
N SER A 649 -3.46 18.41 -43.22
CA SER A 649 -4.06 17.10 -42.98
C SER A 649 -3.48 16.41 -41.73
N LEU A 650 -2.16 16.52 -41.53
CA LEU A 650 -1.48 16.04 -40.34
C LEU A 650 -1.93 16.84 -39.11
N GLY A 651 -2.01 18.17 -39.22
CA GLY A 651 -2.57 19.08 -38.21
C GLY A 651 -3.96 18.66 -37.75
N GLU A 652 -4.87 18.46 -38.72
CA GLU A 652 -6.24 18.03 -38.45
C GLU A 652 -6.29 16.64 -37.82
N THR A 653 -5.50 15.69 -38.32
CA THR A 653 -5.43 14.33 -37.76
C THR A 653 -4.89 14.36 -36.33
N ALA A 654 -3.82 15.11 -36.07
CA ALA A 654 -3.23 15.25 -34.75
C ALA A 654 -4.20 15.90 -33.76
N LEU A 655 -4.84 17.00 -34.14
CA LEU A 655 -5.85 17.66 -33.30
C LEU A 655 -7.01 16.71 -32.98
N THR A 656 -7.51 15.98 -33.98
CA THR A 656 -8.62 15.04 -33.79
C THR A 656 -8.22 13.87 -32.90
N SER A 657 -7.03 13.29 -33.12
CA SER A 657 -6.55 12.17 -32.33
C SER A 657 -6.20 12.59 -30.90
N ILE A 658 -5.59 13.76 -30.70
CA ILE A 658 -5.31 14.27 -29.34
C ILE A 658 -6.61 14.62 -28.63
N ALA A 659 -7.60 15.21 -29.32
CA ALA A 659 -8.93 15.43 -28.76
C ALA A 659 -9.57 14.10 -28.34
N SER A 660 -9.63 13.11 -29.24
CA SER A 660 -10.19 11.79 -28.92
C SER A 660 -9.46 11.09 -27.78
N PHE A 661 -8.13 11.22 -27.69
CA PHE A 661 -7.36 10.70 -26.56
C PHE A 661 -7.71 11.43 -25.26
N ALA A 662 -7.75 12.77 -25.28
CA ALA A 662 -8.09 13.57 -24.11
C ALA A 662 -9.54 13.32 -23.65
N GLU A 663 -10.48 13.16 -24.57
CA GLU A 663 -11.88 12.80 -24.32
C GLU A 663 -11.99 11.42 -23.67
N LYS A 664 -11.28 10.43 -24.22
CA LYS A 664 -11.27 9.06 -23.71
C LYS A 664 -10.64 8.95 -22.31
N ASN A 665 -9.62 9.76 -22.05
CA ASN A 665 -8.88 9.77 -20.78
C ASN A 665 -9.30 10.92 -19.85
N ALA A 666 -10.46 11.54 -20.09
CA ALA A 666 -10.98 12.60 -19.24
C ALA A 666 -11.36 12.03 -17.87
N LEU A 667 -10.94 12.72 -16.82
CA LEU A 667 -11.20 12.32 -15.44
C LEU A 667 -12.44 13.03 -14.91
N LEU A 668 -13.34 12.26 -14.29
CA LEU A 668 -14.55 12.75 -13.66
C LEU A 668 -14.43 12.60 -12.14
N SER A 669 -14.59 13.71 -11.43
CA SER A 669 -14.62 13.80 -9.98
C SER A 669 -15.99 14.28 -9.54
N PHE A 670 -16.53 13.74 -8.45
CA PHE A 670 -17.86 14.07 -7.95
C PHE A 670 -17.77 14.57 -6.51
N GLU A 671 -18.35 15.74 -6.24
CA GLU A 671 -18.39 16.35 -4.91
C GLU A 671 -19.82 16.75 -4.56
N GLN A 672 -20.33 16.28 -3.42
CA GLN A 672 -21.68 16.64 -2.96
C GLN A 672 -21.64 17.99 -2.22
N LEU A 673 -22.40 18.97 -2.71
CA LEU A 673 -22.61 20.22 -1.99
C LEU A 673 -23.71 20.06 -0.92
N PRO A 674 -23.63 20.78 0.21
CA PRO A 674 -24.63 20.78 1.28
C PRO A 674 -26.06 21.12 0.84
N SER A 675 -26.22 21.72 -0.35
CA SER A 675 -27.49 22.08 -0.98
C SER A 675 -28.20 20.92 -1.68
N GLY A 676 -27.63 19.71 -1.69
CA GLY A 676 -28.15 18.55 -2.44
C GLY A 676 -27.89 18.62 -3.94
N THR A 677 -27.01 19.53 -4.37
CA THR A 677 -26.53 19.68 -5.75
C THR A 677 -25.19 18.95 -5.86
N GLU A 678 -25.02 18.08 -6.84
CA GLU A 678 -23.73 17.40 -7.08
C GLU A 678 -22.87 18.24 -8.03
N LEU A 679 -21.62 18.46 -7.64
CA LEU A 679 -20.56 19.01 -8.47
C LEU A 679 -19.88 17.88 -9.23
N VAL A 680 -19.75 18.05 -10.54
CA VAL A 680 -18.95 17.20 -11.40
C VAL A 680 -17.73 17.99 -11.84
N GLY A 681 -16.55 17.64 -11.35
CA GLY A 681 -15.28 18.15 -11.83
C GLY A 681 -14.77 17.29 -12.98
N VAL A 682 -14.48 17.91 -14.12
CA VAL A 682 -13.92 17.30 -15.31
C VAL A 682 -12.48 17.77 -15.45
N SER A 683 -11.56 16.84 -15.68
CA SER A 683 -10.15 17.13 -15.92
C SER A 683 -9.64 16.45 -17.18
N PHE A 684 -8.93 17.23 -18.00
CA PHE A 684 -8.25 16.77 -19.20
C PHE A 684 -6.75 16.97 -19.02
N ARG A 685 -5.95 15.91 -19.21
CA ARG A 685 -4.49 15.99 -19.09
C ARG A 685 -3.84 15.92 -20.46
N ASN A 686 -3.06 16.94 -20.81
CA ASN A 686 -2.20 16.94 -21.98
C ASN A 686 -0.79 16.45 -21.61
N LEU A 687 -0.35 15.38 -22.26
CA LEU A 687 0.94 14.72 -22.00
C LEU A 687 1.95 14.88 -23.13
N PHE A 688 1.60 15.59 -24.21
CA PHE A 688 2.40 15.61 -25.45
C PHE A 688 3.21 16.90 -25.56
N ALA A 689 2.54 17.95 -26.02
CA ALA A 689 3.07 19.27 -26.24
C ALA A 689 1.90 20.25 -26.15
N GLU A 690 2.20 21.51 -25.82
CA GLU A 690 1.19 22.56 -25.91
C GLU A 690 0.62 22.61 -27.33
N ILE A 691 -0.70 22.56 -27.43
CA ILE A 691 -1.39 22.74 -28.71
C ILE A 691 -1.84 24.20 -28.78
N PRO A 692 -1.15 25.03 -29.58
CA PRO A 692 -1.57 26.41 -29.79
C PRO A 692 -2.81 26.44 -30.68
N GLY A 693 -3.89 27.04 -30.20
CA GLY A 693 -5.11 27.27 -30.97
C GLY A 693 -6.36 26.57 -30.42
N PRO A 694 -7.53 26.89 -31.00
CA PRO A 694 -8.80 26.46 -30.44
C PRO A 694 -9.02 24.96 -30.62
N LEU A 695 -9.45 24.29 -29.54
CA LEU A 695 -9.76 22.86 -29.53
C LEU A 695 -11.11 22.65 -28.87
N THR A 696 -11.99 21.87 -29.50
CA THR A 696 -13.25 21.46 -28.86
C THR A 696 -13.13 20.02 -28.38
N LEU A 697 -13.18 19.79 -27.08
CA LEU A 697 -13.27 18.45 -26.49
C LEU A 697 -14.73 18.10 -26.22
N THR A 698 -15.11 16.87 -26.52
CA THR A 698 -16.49 16.40 -26.40
C THR A 698 -16.58 15.25 -25.42
N LEU A 699 -17.35 15.44 -24.34
CA LEU A 699 -17.68 14.36 -23.41
C LEU A 699 -19.16 14.03 -23.48
N ASP A 700 -19.47 12.73 -23.57
CA ASP A 700 -20.83 12.24 -23.49
C ASP A 700 -21.17 11.95 -22.03
N PHE A 701 -22.05 12.76 -21.45
CA PHE A 701 -22.45 12.61 -20.06
C PHE A 701 -23.76 11.83 -19.91
N GLY A 702 -24.41 11.41 -20.99
CA GLY A 702 -25.69 10.69 -20.95
C GLY A 702 -26.87 11.49 -20.38
N GLN A 703 -26.62 12.63 -19.71
CA GLN A 703 -27.59 13.55 -19.14
C GLN A 703 -27.10 15.01 -19.23
N PRO A 704 -28.02 15.98 -19.21
CA PRO A 704 -27.65 17.39 -19.18
C PRO A 704 -27.09 17.82 -17.81
N LEU A 705 -25.79 18.13 -17.74
CA LEU A 705 -25.19 18.93 -16.66
C LEU A 705 -25.69 20.39 -16.72
N GLY A 706 -25.82 21.03 -15.56
CA GLY A 706 -26.08 22.46 -15.38
C GLY A 706 -24.89 23.35 -15.73
N SER A 707 -24.93 24.62 -15.30
CA SER A 707 -23.93 25.63 -15.68
C SER A 707 -22.53 25.30 -15.18
N VAL A 708 -21.51 25.74 -15.93
CA VAL A 708 -20.10 25.76 -15.49
C VAL A 708 -19.98 26.64 -14.24
N LEU A 709 -19.32 26.12 -13.20
CA LEU A 709 -19.14 26.81 -11.92
C LEU A 709 -17.72 27.35 -11.78
N SER A 710 -16.71 26.58 -12.21
CA SER A 710 -15.30 27.00 -12.27
C SER A 710 -14.59 26.32 -13.43
N SER A 711 -13.59 26.98 -14.03
CA SER A 711 -12.76 26.39 -15.07
C SER A 711 -11.36 26.98 -15.09
N SER A 712 -10.40 26.25 -15.65
CA SER A 712 -9.07 26.75 -15.98
C SER A 712 -9.14 27.90 -17.00
N GLU A 713 -8.13 28.79 -17.01
CA GLU A 713 -8.11 29.99 -17.87
C GLU A 713 -8.15 29.68 -19.38
N ASN A 714 -7.66 28.51 -19.78
CA ASN A 714 -7.67 28.06 -21.16
C ASN A 714 -9.04 27.53 -21.64
N VAL A 715 -10.02 27.37 -20.73
CA VAL A 715 -11.38 27.00 -21.08
C VAL A 715 -12.16 28.26 -21.47
N SER A 716 -12.34 28.46 -22.77
CA SER A 716 -13.05 29.62 -23.32
C SER A 716 -14.58 29.50 -23.21
N GLY A 717 -15.10 28.29 -23.09
CA GLY A 717 -16.52 28.03 -22.82
C GLY A 717 -16.85 26.55 -22.73
N ALA A 718 -18.04 26.24 -22.21
CA ALA A 718 -18.63 24.91 -22.34
C ALA A 718 -20.08 25.04 -22.82
N ARG A 719 -20.42 24.30 -23.87
CA ARG A 719 -21.76 24.28 -24.48
C ARG A 719 -22.31 22.86 -24.48
N GLN A 720 -23.62 22.75 -24.29
CA GLN A 720 -24.28 21.45 -24.17
C GLN A 720 -25.24 21.24 -25.34
N SER A 721 -25.17 20.06 -25.96
CA SER A 721 -26.09 19.66 -27.02
C SER A 721 -26.18 18.14 -27.09
N ASN A 722 -27.39 17.59 -27.14
CA ASN A 722 -27.66 16.14 -27.29
C ASN A 722 -26.88 15.24 -26.31
N ASN A 723 -26.98 15.51 -25.00
CA ASN A 723 -26.27 14.79 -23.92
C ASN A 723 -24.73 14.85 -23.97
N LYS A 724 -24.15 15.62 -24.89
CA LYS A 724 -22.72 15.90 -24.98
C LYS A 724 -22.40 17.30 -24.49
N ILE A 725 -21.25 17.42 -23.86
CA ILE A 725 -20.65 18.69 -23.46
C ILE A 725 -19.44 18.93 -24.33
N PHE A 726 -19.44 20.08 -24.98
CA PHE A 726 -18.36 20.58 -25.80
C PHE A 726 -17.61 21.62 -25.00
N PHE A 727 -16.35 21.32 -24.67
CA PHE A 727 -15.41 22.22 -24.02
C PHE A 727 -14.63 22.93 -25.10
N ASP A 728 -14.90 24.22 -25.28
CA ASP A 728 -14.18 25.04 -26.23
C ASP A 728 -12.95 25.61 -25.51
N LEU A 729 -11.77 25.09 -25.82
CA LEU A 729 -10.48 25.52 -25.28
C LEU A 729 -9.84 26.55 -26.21
N SER A 730 -9.23 27.60 -25.66
CA SER A 730 -8.42 28.56 -26.44
C SER A 730 -7.03 28.03 -26.79
N SER A 731 -6.52 27.13 -25.94
CA SER A 731 -5.33 26.30 -26.16
C SER A 731 -5.41 25.06 -25.27
N PHE A 732 -4.65 24.01 -25.60
CA PHE A 732 -4.49 22.84 -24.73
C PHE A 732 -3.06 22.82 -24.16
N PRO A 733 -2.81 23.46 -23.01
CA PRO A 733 -1.47 23.56 -22.42
C PRO A 733 -0.98 22.21 -21.92
N LEU A 734 0.33 22.07 -21.79
CA LEU A 734 0.92 20.91 -21.12
C LEU A 734 0.43 20.83 -19.67
N GLY A 735 0.04 19.65 -19.19
CA GLY A 735 -0.51 19.48 -17.85
C GLY A 735 -2.04 19.39 -17.82
N GLU A 736 -2.67 19.93 -16.78
CA GLU A 736 -4.08 19.64 -16.47
C GLU A 736 -5.01 20.83 -16.75
N THR A 737 -6.09 20.58 -17.48
CA THR A 737 -7.19 21.52 -17.75
C THR A 737 -8.43 21.05 -17.00
N ARG A 738 -9.01 21.90 -16.13
CA ARG A 738 -10.13 21.54 -15.25
C ARG A 738 -11.37 22.38 -15.52
N ALA A 739 -12.55 21.80 -15.33
CA ALA A 739 -13.84 22.49 -15.36
C ALA A 739 -14.85 21.80 -14.43
N SER A 740 -15.72 22.55 -13.76
CA SER A 740 -16.71 22.00 -12.83
C SER A 740 -18.15 22.39 -13.23
N PHE A 741 -19.10 21.47 -13.04
CA PHE A 741 -20.51 21.60 -13.41
C PHE A 741 -21.44 21.18 -12.26
N SER A 742 -22.68 21.65 -12.28
CA SER A 742 -23.76 21.13 -11.42
C SER A 742 -24.54 20.02 -12.14
N THR A 743 -25.10 19.00 -11.46
CA THR A 743 -25.93 17.96 -12.13
C THR A 743 -27.16 17.51 -11.34
N SER A 744 -28.15 16.91 -12.02
CA SER A 744 -29.28 16.18 -11.43
C SER A 744 -28.99 14.66 -11.39
N ARG A 745 -29.46 13.97 -10.35
CA ARG A 745 -29.10 12.58 -9.99
C ARG A 745 -29.03 11.59 -11.17
N LEU A 746 -27.85 10.99 -11.37
CA LEU A 746 -27.52 10.02 -12.43
C LEU A 746 -27.93 8.57 -12.12
N TYR A 747 -28.35 8.28 -10.88
CA TYR A 747 -28.76 6.97 -10.41
C TYR A 747 -29.99 7.11 -9.51
N SER A 748 -30.79 6.04 -9.43
CA SER A 748 -31.85 5.94 -8.42
C SER A 748 -31.47 4.90 -7.38
N LEU A 749 -31.56 5.29 -6.11
CA LEU A 749 -31.25 4.45 -4.96
C LEU A 749 -32.55 4.16 -4.22
N LYS A 750 -32.93 2.89 -4.14
CA LYS A 750 -33.97 2.44 -3.20
C LYS A 750 -33.28 1.71 -2.06
N GLU A 751 -33.58 2.14 -0.85
CA GLU A 751 -32.99 1.55 0.34
C GLU A 751 -34.04 0.70 1.06
N SER A 752 -33.63 -0.49 1.47
CA SER A 752 -34.39 -1.30 2.41
C SER A 752 -33.48 -1.71 3.56
N LEU A 753 -34.04 -1.77 4.76
CA LEU A 753 -33.32 -2.12 5.97
C LEU A 753 -34.07 -3.26 6.67
N GLU A 754 -33.37 -4.36 6.89
CA GLU A 754 -33.88 -5.55 7.55
C GLU A 754 -33.07 -5.84 8.82
N ILE A 755 -33.75 -6.24 9.88
CA ILE A 755 -33.11 -6.75 11.11
C ILE A 755 -33.01 -8.26 10.96
N LEU A 756 -31.79 -8.78 10.92
CA LEU A 756 -31.53 -10.22 10.82
C LEU A 756 -31.69 -10.90 12.17
N SER A 757 -31.21 -10.26 13.24
CA SER A 757 -31.34 -10.75 14.60
C SER A 757 -31.13 -9.61 15.60
N ALA A 758 -31.65 -9.76 16.82
CA ALA A 758 -31.42 -8.80 17.90
C ALA A 758 -31.46 -9.49 19.26
N ASN A 759 -30.58 -9.06 20.15
CA ASN A 759 -30.58 -9.38 21.57
C ASN A 759 -30.33 -8.11 22.40
N SER A 760 -30.19 -8.23 23.72
CA SER A 760 -29.94 -7.08 24.60
C SER A 760 -28.62 -6.34 24.34
N GLY A 761 -27.59 -7.02 23.84
CA GLY A 761 -26.25 -6.45 23.62
C GLY A 761 -26.00 -5.96 22.18
N GLN A 762 -26.63 -6.59 21.18
CA GLN A 762 -26.33 -6.35 19.77
C GLN A 762 -27.55 -6.64 18.88
N ALA A 763 -27.74 -5.86 17.83
CA ALA A 763 -28.67 -6.13 16.74
C ALA A 763 -27.93 -6.15 15.41
N LEU A 764 -28.14 -7.21 14.63
CA LEU A 764 -27.56 -7.39 13.31
C LEU A 764 -28.55 -6.89 12.25
N PHE A 765 -28.04 -6.05 11.37
CA PHE A 765 -28.79 -5.44 10.29
C PHE A 765 -28.24 -5.83 8.93
N GLN A 766 -29.13 -5.89 7.95
CA GLN A 766 -28.82 -5.91 6.54
C GLN A 766 -29.51 -4.72 5.88
N LYS A 767 -28.73 -3.76 5.42
CA LYS A 767 -29.21 -2.70 4.54
C LYS A 767 -28.98 -3.13 3.09
N THR A 768 -30.05 -3.23 2.32
CA THR A 768 -29.96 -3.49 0.87
C THR A 768 -30.18 -2.18 0.14
N LEU A 769 -29.21 -1.81 -0.69
CA LEU A 769 -29.30 -0.71 -1.64
C LEU A 769 -29.60 -1.31 -3.01
N ASP A 770 -30.82 -1.12 -3.49
CA ASP A 770 -31.19 -1.41 -4.86
C ASP A 770 -30.80 -0.21 -5.72
N ILE A 771 -29.81 -0.40 -6.58
CA ILE A 771 -29.18 0.65 -7.37
C ILE A 771 -29.64 0.46 -8.82
N GLU A 772 -30.53 1.34 -9.25
CA GLU A 772 -30.92 1.44 -10.66
C GLU A 772 -30.04 2.49 -11.33
N CYS A 773 -28.90 2.05 -11.86
CA CYS A 773 -28.07 2.84 -12.76
C CYS A 773 -28.80 2.98 -14.11
N LEU A 774 -29.11 4.21 -14.51
CA LEU A 774 -29.82 4.52 -15.76
C LEU A 774 -28.96 4.26 -17.01
N GLN A 775 -27.64 4.16 -16.83
CA GLN A 775 -26.63 3.78 -17.83
C GLN A 775 -25.46 3.06 -17.15
N ALA A 776 -24.65 2.32 -17.92
CA ALA A 776 -23.48 1.61 -17.40
C ALA A 776 -22.39 2.61 -16.97
N LEU A 777 -22.10 2.68 -15.68
CA LEU A 777 -21.05 3.54 -15.12
C LEU A 777 -19.83 2.69 -14.76
N PRO A 778 -18.62 3.05 -15.21
CA PRO A 778 -17.41 2.24 -14.94
C PRO A 778 -17.08 2.17 -13.44
N SER A 779 -17.34 3.24 -12.69
CA SER A 779 -17.26 3.25 -11.23
C SER A 779 -18.30 4.22 -10.65
N LEU A 780 -19.01 3.80 -9.60
CA LEU A 780 -19.96 4.62 -8.86
C LEU A 780 -19.63 4.60 -7.36
N GLN A 781 -19.19 5.73 -6.81
CA GLN A 781 -19.02 5.88 -5.36
C GLN A 781 -20.36 6.23 -4.71
N LEU A 782 -20.81 5.38 -3.78
CA LEU A 782 -22.04 5.58 -3.03
C LEU A 782 -21.72 5.94 -1.58
N ARG A 783 -22.51 6.86 -1.01
CA ARG A 783 -22.56 7.13 0.42
C ARG A 783 -23.92 6.73 0.95
N ALA A 784 -23.93 5.84 1.93
CA ALA A 784 -25.14 5.31 2.54
C ALA A 784 -25.06 5.47 4.06
N LYS A 785 -26.10 6.07 4.63
CA LYS A 785 -26.23 6.15 6.08
C LYS A 785 -26.79 4.84 6.64
N LEU A 786 -26.15 4.25 7.63
CA LEU A 786 -26.54 2.98 8.24
C LEU A 786 -27.93 3.05 8.87
N ILE A 787 -28.12 3.96 9.83
CA ILE A 787 -29.39 4.26 10.51
C ILE A 787 -29.47 5.77 10.79
N ASP A 788 -30.66 6.35 10.68
CA ASP A 788 -30.93 7.74 11.08
C ASP A 788 -30.97 7.92 12.61
N SER A 789 -29.84 7.69 13.27
CA SER A 789 -29.66 7.95 14.70
C SER A 789 -28.19 8.16 15.04
N ASN A 790 -27.88 9.35 15.57
CA ASN A 790 -26.50 9.70 15.96
C ASN A 790 -26.11 9.14 17.35
N ALA A 791 -27.02 8.44 18.03
CA ALA A 791 -26.85 7.97 19.41
C ALA A 791 -26.58 6.46 19.52
N LEU A 792 -26.33 5.80 18.40
CA LEU A 792 -26.07 4.36 18.31
C LEU A 792 -24.63 4.13 17.83
N SER A 793 -23.91 3.19 18.44
CA SER A 793 -22.61 2.74 17.96
C SER A 793 -22.78 1.59 16.97
N PHE A 794 -21.93 1.58 15.94
CA PHE A 794 -21.97 0.61 14.84
C PHE A 794 -20.66 -0.17 14.79
N SER A 795 -20.74 -1.49 14.61
CA SER A 795 -19.58 -2.40 14.52
C SER A 795 -19.81 -3.47 13.45
N ASN A 796 -18.75 -4.21 13.08
CA ASN A 796 -18.80 -5.31 12.11
C ASN A 796 -19.45 -4.93 10.76
N VAL A 797 -19.09 -3.77 10.23
CA VAL A 797 -19.58 -3.32 8.93
C VAL A 797 -18.91 -4.14 7.82
N GLN A 798 -19.73 -4.68 6.92
CA GLN A 798 -19.28 -5.40 5.74
C GLN A 798 -20.16 -4.98 4.57
N VAL A 799 -19.54 -4.70 3.42
CA VAL A 799 -20.26 -4.30 2.20
C VAL A 799 -20.05 -5.36 1.13
N TYR A 800 -21.15 -5.79 0.51
CA TYR A 800 -21.15 -6.80 -0.55
C TYR A 800 -21.90 -6.29 -1.78
N SER A 801 -21.39 -6.54 -2.98
CA SER A 801 -22.17 -6.47 -4.22
C SER A 801 -21.92 -7.73 -5.05
N SER A 802 -22.97 -8.28 -5.65
CA SER A 802 -22.87 -9.44 -6.56
C SER A 802 -22.10 -10.64 -5.98
N GLY A 803 -22.16 -10.84 -4.66
CA GLY A 803 -21.47 -11.92 -3.95
C GLY A 803 -19.97 -11.66 -3.64
N LYS A 804 -19.44 -10.48 -3.96
CA LYS A 804 -18.07 -10.05 -3.63
C LYS A 804 -18.08 -9.03 -2.50
N SER A 805 -17.09 -9.10 -1.61
CA SER A 805 -16.85 -8.07 -0.59
C SER A 805 -16.24 -6.84 -1.25
N LEU A 806 -16.68 -5.65 -0.83
CA LEU A 806 -16.20 -4.36 -1.33
C LEU A 806 -15.45 -3.62 -0.23
N ALA A 807 -14.39 -2.92 -0.61
CA ALA A 807 -13.72 -1.97 0.27
C ALA A 807 -14.67 -0.78 0.54
N PHE A 808 -14.67 -0.30 1.78
CA PHE A 808 -15.50 0.81 2.22
C PHE A 808 -14.75 1.69 3.21
N SER A 809 -15.15 2.95 3.32
CA SER A 809 -14.77 3.85 4.40
C SER A 809 -15.99 4.19 5.24
N GLN A 810 -15.81 4.30 6.56
CA GLN A 810 -16.90 4.59 7.48
C GLN A 810 -16.57 5.87 8.27
N ASN A 811 -17.53 6.79 8.32
CA ASN A 811 -17.49 7.97 9.16
C ASN A 811 -18.77 8.02 10.01
N ASN A 812 -18.66 7.70 11.30
CA ASN A 812 -19.80 7.54 12.21
C ASN A 812 -20.86 6.56 11.67
N SER A 813 -22.06 7.06 11.34
CA SER A 813 -23.18 6.31 10.79
C SER A 813 -23.19 6.25 9.27
N GLU A 814 -22.22 6.86 8.57
CA GLU A 814 -22.19 6.94 7.11
C GLU A 814 -21.08 6.05 6.56
N ILE A 815 -21.40 5.27 5.53
CA ILE A 815 -20.46 4.39 4.84
C ILE A 815 -20.34 4.88 3.42
N SER A 816 -19.12 4.96 2.91
CA SER A 816 -18.84 5.17 1.50
C SER A 816 -18.14 3.96 0.89
N PHE A 817 -18.54 3.56 -0.31
CA PHE A 817 -17.95 2.44 -1.04
C PHE A 817 -18.16 2.61 -2.54
N SER A 818 -17.34 1.94 -3.34
CA SER A 818 -17.37 2.05 -4.81
C SER A 818 -17.89 0.76 -5.45
N LEU A 819 -18.74 0.92 -6.46
CA LEU A 819 -19.21 -0.17 -7.31
C LEU A 819 -18.51 -0.10 -8.67
N GLU A 820 -17.83 -1.17 -9.03
CA GLU A 820 -17.19 -1.32 -10.34
C GLU A 820 -18.22 -1.80 -11.37
N ASN A 821 -18.32 -1.11 -12.50
CA ASN A 821 -19.24 -1.43 -13.60
C ASN A 821 -20.71 -1.50 -13.15
N CYS A 822 -21.28 -0.38 -12.70
CA CYS A 822 -22.68 -0.34 -12.26
C CYS A 822 -23.64 -0.68 -13.40
N PHE A 823 -24.36 -1.80 -13.30
CA PHE A 823 -25.35 -2.24 -14.28
C PHE A 823 -26.80 -1.98 -13.82
N GLN A 824 -27.76 -2.13 -14.73
CA GLN A 824 -29.17 -1.96 -14.42
C GLN A 824 -29.64 -3.06 -13.45
N GLY A 825 -30.04 -2.69 -12.23
CA GLY A 825 -30.58 -3.61 -11.21
C GLY A 825 -29.53 -4.21 -10.27
N GLU A 826 -28.39 -3.53 -10.08
CA GLU A 826 -27.36 -3.96 -9.13
C GLU A 826 -27.82 -3.77 -7.68
N THR A 827 -27.41 -4.70 -6.81
CA THR A 827 -27.77 -4.66 -5.38
C THR A 827 -26.52 -4.71 -4.53
N ALA A 828 -26.36 -3.69 -3.67
CA ALA A 828 -25.33 -3.69 -2.65
C ALA A 828 -25.97 -4.01 -1.29
N LYS A 829 -25.35 -4.90 -0.52
CA LYS A 829 -25.77 -5.30 0.82
C LYS A 829 -24.74 -4.85 1.82
N ILE A 830 -25.17 -4.09 2.80
CA ILE A 830 -24.35 -3.67 3.93
C ILE A 830 -24.83 -4.47 5.14
N LEU A 831 -23.98 -5.35 5.65
CA LEU A 831 -24.17 -6.01 6.93
C LEU A 831 -23.50 -5.18 8.01
N PHE A 832 -24.18 -4.92 9.10
CA PHE A 832 -23.61 -4.16 10.21
C PHE A 832 -24.31 -4.50 11.52
N SER A 833 -23.61 -4.27 12.62
CA SER A 833 -24.13 -4.47 13.97
C SER A 833 -24.37 -3.14 14.66
N VAL A 834 -25.44 -3.06 15.44
CA VAL A 834 -25.72 -1.95 16.35
C VAL A 834 -25.57 -2.46 17.77
N GLU A 835 -24.76 -1.78 18.57
CA GLU A 835 -24.57 -2.15 19.97
C GLU A 835 -25.66 -1.56 20.86
N SER A 836 -25.99 -2.27 21.93
CA SER A 836 -27.02 -1.90 22.91
C SER A 836 -28.34 -1.46 22.27
N PRO A 837 -28.94 -2.26 21.36
CA PRO A 837 -30.18 -1.91 20.66
C PRO A 837 -31.39 -1.80 21.61
N ILE A 838 -31.27 -2.32 22.83
CA ILE A 838 -32.32 -2.37 23.84
C ILE A 838 -31.76 -1.84 25.15
N GLN A 839 -32.50 -0.92 25.78
CA GLN A 839 -32.21 -0.49 27.14
C GLN A 839 -33.14 -1.20 28.11
N ILE A 840 -32.56 -1.87 29.12
CA ILE A 840 -33.30 -2.52 30.20
C ILE A 840 -33.01 -1.75 31.48
N ARG A 841 -34.05 -1.20 32.11
CA ARG A 841 -33.97 -0.59 33.44
C ARG A 841 -34.69 -1.46 34.44
N SER A 842 -34.04 -1.76 35.55
CA SER A 842 -34.66 -2.46 36.68
C SER A 842 -34.72 -1.54 37.89
N SER A 843 -35.82 -1.59 38.64
CA SER A 843 -35.95 -0.88 39.92
C SER A 843 -36.65 -1.77 40.94
N LEU A 844 -36.25 -1.72 42.21
CA LEU A 844 -36.92 -2.48 43.26
C LEU A 844 -38.23 -1.78 43.66
N LEU A 845 -39.37 -2.44 43.41
CA LEU A 845 -40.69 -1.93 43.79
C LEU A 845 -41.00 -2.15 45.27
N ARG A 846 -40.74 -3.36 45.77
CA ARG A 846 -41.05 -3.71 47.17
C ARG A 846 -40.27 -4.93 47.63
N SER A 847 -40.00 -4.99 48.93
CA SER A 847 -39.60 -6.20 49.64
C SER A 847 -40.69 -6.57 50.65
N THR A 848 -41.08 -7.85 50.67
CA THR A 848 -42.10 -8.36 51.58
C THR A 848 -41.52 -9.53 52.38
N VAL A 849 -41.51 -9.41 53.71
CA VAL A 849 -41.08 -10.50 54.59
C VAL A 849 -42.19 -11.55 54.67
N GLN A 850 -41.86 -12.79 54.32
CA GLN A 850 -42.72 -13.97 54.46
C GLN A 850 -42.33 -14.78 55.71
N ALA A 851 -43.19 -15.70 56.13
CA ALA A 851 -42.89 -16.60 57.26
C ALA A 851 -41.64 -17.46 56.98
N ASP A 852 -40.95 -17.90 58.04
CA ASP A 852 -39.74 -18.75 57.99
C ASP A 852 -38.45 -18.08 57.45
N ASN A 853 -38.18 -16.82 57.83
CA ASN A 853 -36.96 -16.07 57.46
C ASN A 853 -36.77 -15.94 55.94
N LYS A 854 -37.84 -15.58 55.21
CA LYS A 854 -37.86 -15.44 53.75
C LYS A 854 -38.27 -14.02 53.37
N VAL A 855 -37.62 -13.46 52.36
CA VAL A 855 -37.93 -12.12 51.83
C VAL A 855 -38.20 -12.25 50.33
N MET A 856 -39.34 -11.73 49.89
CA MET A 856 -39.69 -11.64 48.48
C MET A 856 -39.39 -10.23 47.97
N TYR A 857 -38.45 -10.10 47.05
CA TYR A 857 -38.13 -8.87 46.33
C TYR A 857 -38.93 -8.84 45.02
N THR A 858 -39.62 -7.74 44.75
CA THR A 858 -40.30 -7.51 43.46
C THR A 858 -39.60 -6.36 42.74
N TYR A 859 -39.08 -6.62 41.55
CA TYR A 859 -38.45 -5.65 40.67
C TYR A 859 -39.41 -5.24 39.54
N GLU A 860 -39.47 -3.96 39.23
CA GLU A 860 -40.02 -3.44 37.99
C GLU A 860 -38.93 -3.51 36.91
N ILE A 861 -39.28 -4.01 35.74
CA ILE A 861 -38.38 -4.08 34.58
C ILE A 861 -39.03 -3.31 33.44
N LEU A 862 -38.31 -2.32 32.94
CA LEU A 862 -38.71 -1.46 31.85
C LEU A 862 -37.77 -1.68 30.67
N ILE A 863 -38.32 -2.09 29.53
CA ILE A 863 -37.55 -2.39 28.33
C ILE A 863 -37.85 -1.31 27.30
N THR A 864 -36.81 -0.70 26.73
CA THR A 864 -36.93 0.32 25.69
C THR A 864 -36.20 -0.15 24.44
N ASN A 865 -36.93 -0.24 23.33
CA ASN A 865 -36.31 -0.45 22.03
C ASN A 865 -35.65 0.87 21.59
N ARG A 866 -34.32 0.90 21.45
CA ARG A 866 -33.57 2.09 21.00
C ARG A 866 -33.47 2.17 19.48
N LEU A 867 -33.96 1.16 18.77
CA LEU A 867 -33.95 1.11 17.31
C LEU A 867 -35.18 1.82 16.73
N PRO A 868 -35.04 2.47 15.56
CA PRO A 868 -36.14 3.07 14.82
C PRO A 868 -37.01 2.03 14.08
N LEU A 869 -36.85 0.73 14.37
CA LEU A 869 -37.54 -0.38 13.73
C LEU A 869 -38.14 -1.33 14.77
N PRO A 870 -39.27 -2.02 14.46
CA PRO A 870 -39.91 -2.94 15.39
C PRO A 870 -39.10 -4.24 15.53
N LEU A 871 -39.07 -4.82 16.73
CA LEU A 871 -38.45 -6.11 17.01
C LEU A 871 -39.55 -7.17 17.21
N ASN A 872 -39.66 -8.08 16.26
CA ASN A 872 -40.71 -9.10 16.24
C ASN A 872 -40.52 -10.16 17.34
N SER A 873 -39.28 -10.55 17.59
CA SER A 873 -38.87 -11.43 18.69
C SER A 873 -37.48 -11.03 19.14
N VAL A 874 -37.28 -10.88 20.44
CA VAL A 874 -35.99 -10.49 20.98
C VAL A 874 -35.68 -11.26 22.25
N ASP A 875 -34.45 -11.76 22.34
CA ASP A 875 -33.96 -12.44 23.53
C ASP A 875 -33.32 -11.42 24.47
N LEU A 876 -33.87 -11.31 25.68
CA LEU A 876 -33.47 -10.35 26.68
C LEU A 876 -32.78 -11.07 27.83
N ILE A 877 -31.65 -10.52 28.26
CA ILE A 877 -30.95 -10.94 29.48
C ILE A 877 -31.12 -9.82 30.50
N LEU A 878 -31.72 -10.13 31.65
CA LEU A 878 -31.87 -9.17 32.73
C LEU A 878 -30.51 -8.87 33.39
N PRO A 879 -30.18 -7.59 33.63
CA PRO A 879 -28.96 -7.19 34.32
C PRO A 879 -29.11 -7.36 35.84
N ILE A 880 -29.71 -8.47 36.28
CA ILE A 880 -29.89 -8.81 37.69
C ILE A 880 -29.09 -10.08 37.94
N GLU A 881 -28.03 -9.97 38.73
CA GLU A 881 -27.22 -11.11 39.14
C GLU A 881 -27.81 -11.70 40.42
N LEU A 882 -28.23 -12.95 40.29
CA LEU A 882 -28.90 -13.70 41.34
C LEU A 882 -27.93 -14.73 41.93
N ASP A 883 -27.68 -14.65 43.23
CA ASP A 883 -26.93 -15.67 43.95
C ASP A 883 -27.78 -16.96 44.05
N GLU A 884 -27.45 -17.95 43.21
CA GLU A 884 -28.17 -19.22 43.12
C GLU A 884 -28.29 -19.95 44.46
N THR A 885 -27.37 -19.71 45.40
CA THR A 885 -27.36 -20.38 46.71
C THR A 885 -28.39 -19.83 47.69
N ALA A 886 -28.95 -18.63 47.42
CA ALA A 886 -29.84 -17.92 48.32
C ALA A 886 -31.32 -17.91 47.89
N ILE A 887 -31.63 -18.43 46.69
CA ILE A 887 -32.93 -18.25 46.03
C ILE A 887 -33.76 -19.52 46.09
N GLU A 888 -34.99 -19.39 46.58
CA GLU A 888 -35.95 -20.49 46.63
C GLU A 888 -36.96 -20.47 45.49
N GLY A 889 -37.19 -19.32 44.86
CA GLY A 889 -38.15 -19.19 43.78
C GLY A 889 -38.04 -17.88 43.02
N ILE A 890 -38.27 -17.95 41.70
CA ILE A 890 -38.28 -16.80 40.79
C ILE A 890 -39.55 -16.88 39.94
N GLU A 891 -40.26 -15.76 39.83
CA GLU A 891 -41.39 -15.61 38.91
C GLU A 891 -41.23 -14.33 38.08
N LEU A 892 -41.27 -14.46 36.76
CA LEU A 892 -41.35 -13.32 35.84
C LEU A 892 -42.80 -13.17 35.38
N LEU A 893 -43.36 -11.98 35.56
CA LEU A 893 -44.75 -11.66 35.29
C LEU A 893 -44.83 -10.50 34.29
N ASP A 894 -45.79 -10.56 33.38
CA ASP A 894 -46.16 -9.37 32.60
C ASP A 894 -47.00 -8.39 33.43
N PHE A 895 -47.37 -7.25 32.82
CA PHE A 895 -48.15 -6.22 33.48
C PHE A 895 -49.57 -6.68 33.88
N GLU A 896 -50.08 -7.76 33.27
CA GLU A 896 -51.37 -8.38 33.60
C GLU A 896 -51.23 -9.44 34.71
N GLY A 897 -50.01 -9.69 35.20
CA GLY A 897 -49.70 -10.69 36.22
C GLY A 897 -49.61 -12.12 35.68
N LYS A 898 -49.48 -12.30 34.36
CA LYS A 898 -49.33 -13.61 33.74
C LYS A 898 -47.87 -14.02 33.72
N LYS A 899 -47.61 -15.28 34.07
CA LYS A 899 -46.26 -15.86 34.10
C LYS A 899 -45.66 -15.94 32.71
N LEU A 900 -44.53 -15.28 32.53
CA LEU A 900 -43.68 -15.38 31.35
C LEU A 900 -42.72 -16.56 31.53
N LYS A 901 -42.47 -17.29 30.43
CA LYS A 901 -41.42 -18.31 30.43
C LYS A 901 -40.08 -17.60 30.43
N PHE A 902 -39.22 -18.00 31.36
CA PHE A 902 -37.84 -17.55 31.43
C PHE A 902 -36.93 -18.75 31.67
N SER A 903 -35.66 -18.58 31.30
CA SER A 903 -34.59 -19.52 31.56
C SER A 903 -33.60 -18.85 32.50
N ALA A 904 -33.31 -19.48 33.64
CA ALA A 904 -32.20 -19.07 34.48
C ALA A 904 -30.89 -19.49 33.78
N LEU A 905 -30.01 -18.51 33.55
CA LEU A 905 -28.69 -18.73 33.01
C LEU A 905 -27.71 -19.08 34.15
N PRO A 906 -26.74 -19.98 33.90
CA PRO A 906 -25.82 -20.55 34.91
C PRO A 906 -24.83 -19.58 35.58
N ASN A 907 -24.96 -18.28 35.34
CA ASN A 907 -24.25 -17.21 36.03
C ASN A 907 -25.20 -16.34 36.87
N GLY A 908 -26.36 -16.87 37.24
CA GLY A 908 -27.38 -16.15 38.00
C GLY A 908 -28.14 -15.09 37.20
N LYS A 909 -28.05 -15.04 35.86
CA LYS A 909 -28.84 -14.08 35.05
C LYS A 909 -30.13 -14.73 34.55
N ILE A 910 -31.14 -13.92 34.23
CA ILE A 910 -32.42 -14.41 33.71
C ILE A 910 -32.55 -14.04 32.24
N ALA A 911 -32.77 -15.04 31.39
CA ALA A 911 -33.07 -14.86 29.98
C ALA A 911 -34.55 -15.12 29.68
N PHE A 912 -35.16 -14.30 28.83
CA PHE A 912 -36.53 -14.52 28.35
C PHE A 912 -36.73 -13.84 27.00
N SER A 913 -37.66 -14.37 26.20
CA SER A 913 -37.96 -13.81 24.88
C SER A 913 -39.22 -12.94 24.96
N LEU A 914 -39.15 -11.74 24.37
CA LEU A 914 -40.29 -10.84 24.23
C LEU A 914 -40.65 -10.68 22.75
N THR A 915 -41.94 -10.60 22.44
CA THR A 915 -42.41 -10.42 21.06
C THR A 915 -43.09 -9.07 20.88
N GLY A 916 -42.89 -8.46 19.71
CA GLY A 916 -43.62 -7.25 19.29
C GLY A 916 -43.20 -5.96 19.99
N LEU A 917 -41.90 -5.70 20.15
CA LEU A 917 -41.41 -4.40 20.63
C LEU A 917 -41.53 -3.35 19.53
N LEU A 918 -42.26 -2.27 19.80
CA LEU A 918 -42.44 -1.18 18.86
C LEU A 918 -41.18 -0.26 18.80
N PRO A 919 -40.94 0.45 17.69
CA PRO A 919 -39.79 1.35 17.52
C PRO A 919 -39.75 2.46 18.56
N LEU A 920 -38.57 2.75 19.11
CA LEU A 920 -38.34 3.90 20.02
C LEU A 920 -39.32 3.98 21.20
N GLN A 921 -39.92 2.86 21.58
CA GLN A 921 -40.95 2.79 22.60
C GLN A 921 -40.51 1.93 23.78
N GLN A 922 -40.95 2.38 24.95
CA GLN A 922 -40.81 1.66 26.20
C GLN A 922 -42.02 0.74 26.39
N THR A 923 -41.77 -0.49 26.82
CA THR A 923 -42.83 -1.45 27.14
C THR A 923 -43.59 -1.04 28.39
N GLN A 924 -44.77 -1.63 28.58
CA GLN A 924 -45.36 -1.69 29.91
C GLN A 924 -44.42 -2.45 30.87
N PRO A 925 -44.43 -2.12 32.18
CA PRO A 925 -43.54 -2.71 33.15
C PRO A 925 -43.79 -4.22 33.28
N LEU A 926 -42.70 -4.98 33.27
CA LEU A 926 -42.70 -6.38 33.68
C LEU A 926 -42.31 -6.46 35.16
N PHE A 927 -42.74 -7.50 35.85
CA PHE A 927 -42.44 -7.69 37.27
C PHE A 927 -41.66 -8.98 37.50
N LEU A 928 -40.48 -8.86 38.10
CA LEU A 928 -39.69 -10.01 38.54
C LEU A 928 -39.82 -10.16 40.05
N ALA A 929 -40.41 -11.26 40.51
CA ALA A 929 -40.48 -11.62 41.91
C ALA A 929 -39.40 -12.67 42.24
N VAL A 930 -38.54 -12.38 43.21
CA VAL A 930 -37.45 -13.25 43.68
C VAL A 930 -37.62 -13.52 45.18
N LEU A 931 -37.72 -14.78 45.55
CA LEU A 931 -37.84 -15.24 46.94
C LEU A 931 -36.49 -15.73 47.45
N VAL A 932 -35.98 -15.12 48.53
CA VAL A 932 -34.67 -15.44 49.12
C VAL A 932 -34.73 -15.61 50.64
N HIS A 933 -33.73 -16.28 51.22
CA HIS A 933 -33.54 -16.35 52.68
C HIS A 933 -32.96 -15.04 53.26
N GLU A 934 -33.44 -14.64 54.46
CA GLU A 934 -33.23 -13.34 55.11
C GLU A 934 -31.77 -12.90 55.31
N THR A 935 -30.79 -13.81 55.19
CA THR A 935 -29.35 -13.52 55.28
C THR A 935 -28.68 -13.09 53.97
N ALA A 936 -29.40 -13.09 52.85
CA ALA A 936 -28.88 -12.71 51.53
C ALA A 936 -29.68 -11.55 50.93
N GLN A 937 -29.02 -10.41 50.72
CA GLN A 937 -29.55 -9.35 49.86
C GLN A 937 -29.06 -9.60 48.43
N PRO A 938 -29.96 -9.68 47.42
CA PRO A 938 -29.55 -9.60 46.03
C PRO A 938 -28.96 -8.21 45.74
N LEU A 939 -27.74 -8.15 45.21
CA LEU A 939 -27.06 -6.90 44.82
C LEU A 939 -27.72 -6.31 43.57
N LEU A 940 -28.22 -5.07 43.68
CA LEU A 940 -28.65 -4.27 42.53
C LEU A 940 -27.42 -3.62 41.90
N LEU A 941 -27.15 -3.95 40.63
CA LEU A 941 -26.25 -3.20 39.77
C LEU A 941 -26.98 -1.95 39.26
N GLU A 942 -26.52 -0.76 39.65
CA GLU A 942 -26.76 0.43 38.83
C GLU A 942 -25.89 0.31 37.56
N GLU A 943 -26.56 0.43 36.41
CA GLU A 943 -26.12 0.29 35.01
C GLU A 943 -24.60 0.13 34.74
N THR A 944 -24.18 -1.09 34.34
CA THR A 944 -23.06 -1.33 33.42
C THR A 944 -23.41 -2.46 32.45
N PRO A 945 -23.05 -2.38 31.15
CA PRO A 945 -23.46 -3.36 30.15
C PRO A 945 -22.74 -4.71 30.29
N SER A 946 -23.41 -5.71 29.71
CA SER A 946 -23.36 -7.16 29.92
C SER A 946 -22.07 -7.87 29.50
N ASP A 947 -21.65 -8.85 30.31
CA ASP A 947 -21.09 -10.12 29.83
C ASP A 947 -21.65 -11.30 30.63
N ALA A 948 -22.06 -12.35 29.93
CA ALA A 948 -22.69 -13.55 30.49
C ALA A 948 -22.77 -14.69 29.48
N ASN A 949 -21.83 -15.64 29.52
CA ASN A 949 -21.94 -16.92 28.83
C ASN A 949 -21.11 -17.98 29.56
N SER A 950 -21.76 -18.88 30.31
CA SER A 950 -21.15 -20.18 30.69
C SER A 950 -22.16 -21.17 31.27
N GLY A 951 -22.82 -21.96 30.41
CA GLY A 951 -23.39 -23.25 30.86
C GLY A 951 -24.38 -23.96 29.93
N SER A 952 -24.31 -23.70 28.62
CA SER A 952 -24.89 -24.56 27.57
C SER A 952 -24.11 -25.87 27.33
N GLY A 953 -23.06 -26.13 28.11
CA GLY A 953 -21.98 -27.02 27.70
C GLY A 953 -22.24 -28.53 27.76
N LEU A 954 -23.09 -29.02 28.65
CA LEU A 954 -23.22 -30.47 28.88
C LEU A 954 -24.02 -31.21 27.80
N SER A 955 -25.06 -30.60 27.23
CA SER A 955 -25.83 -31.20 26.12
C SER A 955 -25.09 -31.06 24.79
N VAL A 956 -24.43 -29.91 24.56
CA VAL A 956 -23.65 -29.62 23.36
C VAL A 956 -22.39 -30.51 23.30
N LEU A 957 -21.75 -30.77 24.43
CA LEU A 957 -20.58 -31.65 24.49
C LEU A 957 -20.93 -33.11 24.14
N GLY A 958 -22.10 -33.60 24.57
CA GLY A 958 -22.59 -34.94 24.23
C GLY A 958 -22.81 -35.11 22.72
N GLU A 959 -23.45 -34.13 22.07
CA GLU A 959 -23.73 -34.14 20.64
C GLU A 959 -22.44 -34.00 19.80
N LYS A 960 -21.48 -33.19 20.25
CA LYS A 960 -20.17 -33.04 19.59
C LYS A 960 -19.28 -34.28 19.72
N ILE A 961 -19.29 -34.97 20.86
CA ILE A 961 -18.54 -36.22 21.05
C ILE A 961 -19.05 -37.33 20.12
N GLU A 962 -20.37 -37.38 19.86
CA GLU A 962 -20.98 -38.28 18.88
C GLU A 962 -20.52 -37.95 17.45
N GLY A 963 -20.53 -36.66 17.08
CA GLY A 963 -20.09 -36.17 15.77
C GLY A 963 -18.61 -36.42 15.47
N ILE A 964 -17.73 -36.21 16.46
CA ILE A 964 -16.29 -36.52 16.34
C ILE A 964 -16.08 -38.02 16.12
N SER A 965 -16.84 -38.88 16.82
CA SER A 965 -16.76 -40.33 16.66
C SER A 965 -17.17 -40.78 15.25
N GLN A 966 -18.18 -40.13 14.65
CA GLN A 966 -18.60 -40.38 13.27
C GLN A 966 -17.57 -39.89 12.24
N GLY A 967 -16.98 -38.70 12.47
CA GLY A 967 -15.92 -38.16 11.61
C GLY A 967 -14.65 -39.02 11.58
N ILE A 968 -14.22 -39.55 12.73
CA ILE A 968 -13.07 -40.45 12.79
C ILE A 968 -13.35 -41.76 12.04
N GLY A 969 -14.55 -42.34 12.22
CA GLY A 969 -14.95 -43.54 11.48
C GLY A 969 -15.03 -43.33 9.96
N PHE A 970 -15.40 -42.12 9.53
CA PHE A 970 -15.39 -41.74 8.11
C PHE A 970 -13.96 -41.65 7.55
N LEU A 971 -13.03 -41.02 8.27
CA LEU A 971 -11.61 -40.97 7.87
C LEU A 971 -10.97 -42.36 7.82
N GLU A 972 -11.27 -43.25 8.79
CA GLU A 972 -10.80 -44.64 8.74
C GLU A 972 -11.28 -45.39 7.48
N GLY A 973 -12.53 -45.16 7.08
CA GLY A 973 -13.08 -45.69 5.83
C GLY A 973 -12.37 -45.16 4.58
N ILE A 974 -11.82 -43.94 4.64
CA ILE A 974 -11.06 -43.32 3.55
C ILE A 974 -9.62 -43.87 3.45
N PHE A 975 -8.96 -44.15 4.58
CA PHE A 975 -7.57 -44.64 4.60
C PHE A 975 -7.44 -46.17 4.44
N SER A 976 -8.47 -46.94 4.79
CA SER A 976 -8.48 -48.42 4.74
C SER A 976 -8.24 -49.07 3.35
N PRO A 977 -8.73 -48.51 2.21
CA PRO A 977 -8.62 -49.18 0.92
C PRO A 977 -7.40 -48.79 0.07
N VAL A 978 -6.56 -47.84 0.48
CA VAL A 978 -5.46 -47.32 -0.36
C VAL A 978 -4.09 -47.63 0.26
N PRO A 979 -3.24 -48.45 -0.40
CA PRO A 979 -1.88 -48.70 0.05
C PRO A 979 -1.08 -47.39 0.11
N GLU A 980 -0.33 -47.19 1.20
CA GLU A 980 0.52 -46.00 1.41
C GLU A 980 1.50 -45.76 0.23
N GLN A 981 1.93 -46.85 -0.42
CA GLN A 981 2.81 -46.83 -1.58
C GLN A 981 2.18 -46.15 -2.81
N ASP A 982 0.86 -46.28 -3.00
CA ASP A 982 0.14 -45.65 -4.11
C ASP A 982 -0.01 -44.12 -3.91
N LEU A 983 -0.11 -43.67 -2.64
CA LEU A 983 -0.14 -42.25 -2.29
C LEU A 983 1.23 -41.59 -2.48
N ILE A 984 2.30 -42.32 -2.14
CA ILE A 984 3.68 -41.89 -2.36
C ILE A 984 3.98 -41.77 -3.85
N GLU A 985 3.59 -42.76 -4.65
CA GLU A 985 3.72 -42.71 -6.12
C GLU A 985 2.90 -41.56 -6.73
N ALA A 986 1.73 -41.28 -6.17
CA ALA A 986 0.89 -40.13 -6.55
C ALA A 986 1.44 -38.77 -6.04
N ARG A 987 2.52 -38.74 -5.24
CA ARG A 987 3.04 -37.52 -4.58
C ARG A 987 1.95 -36.74 -3.85
N TYR A 988 1.02 -37.45 -3.20
CA TYR A 988 -0.07 -36.84 -2.45
C TYR A 988 0.19 -36.99 -0.96
N VAL A 989 0.14 -35.87 -0.23
CA VAL A 989 0.30 -35.84 1.22
C VAL A 989 -1.08 -35.55 1.81
N PRO A 990 -1.72 -36.51 2.49
CA PRO A 990 -3.03 -36.28 3.09
C PRO A 990 -2.94 -35.29 4.26
N PRO A 991 -4.02 -34.55 4.56
CA PRO A 991 -4.05 -33.56 5.64
C PRO A 991 -3.94 -34.17 7.06
N PHE A 992 -4.01 -35.49 7.19
CA PHE A 992 -3.64 -36.22 8.40
C PHE A 992 -2.80 -37.45 8.06
N THR A 993 -1.76 -37.69 8.85
CA THR A 993 -1.01 -38.95 8.85
C THR A 993 -1.73 -40.03 9.66
N GLU A 994 -1.41 -41.30 9.41
CA GLU A 994 -1.96 -42.42 10.20
C GLU A 994 -1.61 -42.31 11.69
N GLN A 995 -0.45 -41.72 12.01
CA GLN A 995 -0.02 -41.45 13.38
C GLN A 995 -0.88 -40.36 14.05
N GLU A 996 -1.23 -39.30 13.32
CA GLU A 996 -2.11 -38.24 13.81
C GLU A 996 -3.55 -38.73 13.98
N LEU A 997 -4.05 -39.57 13.06
CA LEU A 997 -5.36 -40.21 13.18
C LEU A 997 -5.45 -41.09 14.44
N ASN A 998 -4.39 -41.84 14.74
CA ASN A 998 -4.29 -42.63 15.96
C ASN A 998 -4.17 -41.76 17.22
N SER A 999 -3.53 -40.58 17.13
CA SER A 999 -3.48 -39.61 18.22
C SER A 999 -4.87 -39.00 18.53
N LEU A 1000 -5.68 -38.74 17.49
CA LEU A 1000 -7.04 -38.21 17.63
C LEU A 1000 -7.99 -39.20 18.30
N LYS A 1001 -7.86 -40.51 18.02
CA LYS A 1001 -8.59 -41.58 18.75
C LYS A 1001 -8.24 -41.58 20.23
N LEU A 1002 -6.95 -41.38 20.53
CA LEU A 1002 -6.45 -41.37 21.90
C LEU A 1002 -6.95 -40.13 22.66
N LYS A 1003 -7.13 -39.00 21.98
CA LYS A 1003 -7.78 -37.80 22.54
C LYS A 1003 -9.29 -38.00 22.75
N LEU A 1004 -10.00 -38.58 21.78
CA LEU A 1004 -11.44 -38.87 21.90
C LEU A 1004 -11.77 -39.84 23.05
N SER A 1005 -10.94 -40.88 23.22
CA SER A 1005 -11.08 -41.83 24.34
C SER A 1005 -10.81 -41.18 25.70
N ARG A 1006 -9.87 -40.24 25.80
CA ARG A 1006 -9.66 -39.42 27.00
C ARG A 1006 -10.87 -38.54 27.29
N LEU A 1007 -11.39 -37.83 26.29
CA LEU A 1007 -12.59 -36.98 26.40
C LEU A 1007 -13.81 -37.76 26.91
N ARG A 1008 -14.06 -38.96 26.38
CA ARG A 1008 -15.13 -39.86 26.88
C ARG A 1008 -14.92 -40.28 28.34
N SER A 1009 -13.69 -40.63 28.72
CA SER A 1009 -13.38 -41.05 30.10
C SER A 1009 -13.47 -39.91 31.12
N SER A 1010 -13.23 -38.67 30.67
CA SER A 1010 -13.30 -37.48 31.51
C SER A 1010 -14.74 -36.97 31.64
N LEU A 1011 -15.58 -37.15 30.61
CA LEU A 1011 -17.02 -36.87 30.65
C LEU A 1011 -17.74 -37.69 31.75
N GLU A 1012 -17.34 -38.94 31.97
CA GLU A 1012 -17.87 -39.80 33.05
C GLU A 1012 -17.49 -39.31 34.47
N LYS A 1013 -16.54 -38.36 34.60
CA LYS A 1013 -16.04 -37.81 35.87
C LYS A 1013 -16.48 -36.37 36.17
N GLY A 1014 -17.15 -35.69 35.23
CA GLY A 1014 -17.67 -34.31 35.38
C GLY A 1014 -17.31 -33.38 34.21
N TYR A 1015 -18.09 -32.30 34.03
CA TYR A 1015 -17.94 -31.33 32.93
C TYR A 1015 -16.90 -30.24 33.23
N SER A 1016 -16.01 -29.94 32.28
CA SER A 1016 -15.21 -28.70 32.28
C SER A 1016 -15.40 -27.92 30.95
N PRO A 1017 -15.36 -26.58 30.96
CA PRO A 1017 -15.43 -25.76 29.74
C PRO A 1017 -14.32 -26.07 28.73
N GLU A 1018 -13.15 -26.46 29.22
CA GLU A 1018 -12.00 -26.90 28.41
C GLU A 1018 -12.35 -28.13 27.55
N MET A 1019 -13.21 -29.04 28.03
CA MET A 1019 -13.65 -30.19 27.24
C MET A 1019 -14.52 -29.80 26.04
N LEU A 1020 -15.33 -28.74 26.17
CA LEU A 1020 -16.15 -28.24 25.07
C LEU A 1020 -15.30 -27.58 24.00
N SER A 1021 -14.34 -26.75 24.41
CA SER A 1021 -13.35 -26.16 23.50
C SER A 1021 -12.51 -27.24 22.80
N GLU A 1022 -12.08 -28.29 23.51
CA GLU A 1022 -11.31 -29.39 22.93
C GLU A 1022 -12.17 -30.25 21.99
N ALA A 1023 -13.43 -30.51 22.32
CA ALA A 1023 -14.37 -31.18 21.42
C ALA A 1023 -14.69 -30.33 20.18
N GLU A 1024 -14.81 -29.02 20.33
CA GLU A 1024 -15.04 -28.09 19.22
C GLU A 1024 -13.86 -28.02 18.27
N SER A 1025 -12.63 -27.90 18.80
CA SER A 1025 -11.43 -27.89 17.98
C SER A 1025 -11.27 -29.21 17.23
N LEU A 1026 -11.51 -30.36 17.89
CA LEU A 1026 -11.45 -31.67 17.26
C LEU A 1026 -12.51 -31.83 16.17
N SER A 1027 -13.77 -31.44 16.44
CA SER A 1027 -14.85 -31.51 15.46
C SER A 1027 -14.56 -30.64 14.22
N LEU A 1028 -13.98 -29.46 14.42
CA LEU A 1028 -13.67 -28.53 13.34
C LEU A 1028 -12.48 -29.03 12.50
N GLN A 1029 -11.43 -29.55 13.14
CA GLN A 1029 -10.27 -30.17 12.47
C GLN A 1029 -10.69 -31.37 11.60
N LEU A 1030 -11.57 -32.22 12.13
CA LEU A 1030 -12.10 -33.39 11.40
C LEU A 1030 -12.97 -33.00 10.20
N SER A 1031 -13.80 -31.96 10.35
CA SER A 1031 -14.63 -31.44 9.25
C SER A 1031 -13.79 -30.80 8.15
N ALA A 1032 -12.79 -29.99 8.51
CA ALA A 1032 -11.89 -29.32 7.57
C ALA A 1032 -11.08 -30.33 6.76
N ALA A 1033 -10.47 -31.33 7.40
CA ALA A 1033 -9.69 -32.35 6.69
C ALA A 1033 -10.56 -33.23 5.77
N THR A 1034 -11.80 -33.53 6.18
CA THR A 1034 -12.76 -34.27 5.36
C THR A 1034 -13.12 -33.51 4.09
N ASN A 1035 -13.35 -32.20 4.21
CA ASN A 1035 -13.66 -31.34 3.06
C ASN A 1035 -12.44 -31.17 2.15
N ALA A 1036 -11.25 -30.96 2.71
CA ALA A 1036 -10.00 -30.84 1.95
C ALA A 1036 -9.72 -32.10 1.09
N ILE A 1037 -9.84 -33.31 1.66
CA ILE A 1037 -9.63 -34.57 0.90
C ILE A 1037 -10.63 -34.70 -0.26
N LYS A 1038 -11.87 -34.23 -0.07
CA LYS A 1038 -12.91 -34.27 -1.10
C LYS A 1038 -12.64 -33.26 -2.22
N GLU A 1039 -12.22 -32.05 -1.86
CA GLU A 1039 -11.86 -30.98 -2.81
C GLU A 1039 -10.62 -31.36 -3.62
N ASP A 1040 -9.58 -31.91 -2.96
CA ASP A 1040 -8.37 -32.38 -3.61
C ASP A 1040 -8.65 -33.51 -4.61
N ALA A 1041 -9.56 -34.42 -4.29
CA ALA A 1041 -9.98 -35.49 -5.19
C ALA A 1041 -10.70 -34.96 -6.44
N LEU A 1042 -11.56 -33.96 -6.29
CA LEU A 1042 -12.24 -33.32 -7.42
C LEU A 1042 -11.29 -32.49 -8.28
N ALA A 1043 -10.39 -31.73 -7.64
CA ALA A 1043 -9.39 -30.92 -8.32
C ALA A 1043 -8.40 -31.79 -9.10
N ALA A 1044 -7.87 -32.85 -8.48
CA ALA A 1044 -6.97 -33.79 -9.14
C ALA A 1044 -7.63 -34.49 -10.33
N PHE A 1045 -8.92 -34.86 -10.22
CA PHE A 1045 -9.65 -35.46 -11.32
C PHE A 1045 -9.90 -34.49 -12.47
N ASN A 1046 -10.38 -33.28 -12.20
CA ASN A 1046 -10.63 -32.28 -13.23
C ASN A 1046 -9.34 -31.90 -13.97
N SER A 1047 -8.23 -31.73 -13.24
CA SER A 1047 -6.91 -31.48 -13.84
C SER A 1047 -6.45 -32.65 -14.72
N ALA A 1048 -6.69 -33.89 -14.31
CA ALA A 1048 -6.37 -35.07 -15.10
C ALA A 1048 -7.22 -35.18 -16.39
N VAL A 1049 -8.52 -34.85 -16.31
CA VAL A 1049 -9.42 -34.78 -17.47
C VAL A 1049 -8.90 -33.76 -18.48
N GLU A 1050 -8.59 -32.55 -18.03
CA GLU A 1050 -8.09 -31.46 -18.88
C GLU A 1050 -6.77 -31.85 -19.56
N PHE A 1051 -5.81 -32.36 -18.78
CA PHE A 1051 -4.50 -32.77 -19.29
C PHE A 1051 -4.60 -33.90 -20.33
N ILE A 1052 -5.44 -34.92 -20.07
CA ILE A 1052 -5.62 -36.05 -20.99
C ILE A 1052 -6.34 -35.64 -22.26
N ASN A 1053 -7.33 -34.74 -22.18
CA ASN A 1053 -8.02 -34.21 -23.36
C ASN A 1053 -7.10 -33.37 -24.26
N SER A 1054 -6.07 -32.74 -23.68
CA SER A 1054 -5.04 -31.99 -24.43
C SER A 1054 -3.86 -32.83 -24.93
N SER A 1055 -3.76 -34.10 -24.53
CA SER A 1055 -2.62 -34.97 -24.83
C SER A 1055 -2.92 -35.97 -25.96
N PRO A 1056 -1.90 -36.50 -26.67
CA PRO A 1056 -2.09 -37.59 -27.63
C PRO A 1056 -2.77 -38.80 -26.97
N HIS A 1057 -3.69 -39.46 -27.70
CA HIS A 1057 -4.52 -40.52 -27.12
C HIS A 1057 -3.69 -41.69 -26.57
N ASN A 1058 -3.87 -41.96 -25.28
CA ASN A 1058 -3.22 -43.05 -24.56
C ASN A 1058 -4.30 -43.89 -23.84
N GLU A 1059 -4.49 -45.12 -24.29
CA GLU A 1059 -5.56 -46.01 -23.77
C GLU A 1059 -5.38 -46.33 -22.27
N ASP A 1060 -4.14 -46.43 -21.79
CA ASP A 1060 -3.84 -46.72 -20.39
C ASP A 1060 -4.15 -45.50 -19.50
N ALA A 1061 -3.84 -44.29 -19.98
CA ALA A 1061 -4.21 -43.05 -19.29
C ALA A 1061 -5.73 -42.86 -19.24
N ALA A 1062 -6.44 -43.14 -20.34
CA ALA A 1062 -7.91 -43.08 -20.38
C ALA A 1062 -8.57 -44.12 -19.47
N SER A 1063 -8.00 -45.33 -19.38
CA SER A 1063 -8.45 -46.38 -18.46
C SER A 1063 -8.26 -45.98 -17.00
N ALA A 1064 -7.09 -45.41 -16.65
CA ALA A 1064 -6.82 -44.89 -15.30
C ALA A 1064 -7.75 -43.74 -14.91
N LEU A 1065 -8.06 -42.82 -15.83
CA LEU A 1065 -9.00 -41.73 -15.61
C LEU A 1065 -10.44 -42.25 -15.35
N LYS A 1066 -10.87 -43.25 -16.10
CA LYS A 1066 -12.19 -43.89 -15.90
C LYS A 1066 -12.28 -44.63 -14.56
N GLN A 1067 -11.17 -45.21 -14.10
CA GLN A 1067 -11.10 -45.80 -12.76
C GLN A 1067 -11.15 -44.70 -11.68
N ALA A 1068 -10.49 -43.55 -11.89
CA ALA A 1068 -10.56 -42.41 -10.99
C ALA A 1068 -12.00 -41.86 -10.86
N GLU A 1069 -12.74 -41.78 -11.97
CA GLU A 1069 -14.15 -41.39 -11.99
C GLU A 1069 -15.02 -42.38 -11.19
N SER A 1070 -14.78 -43.68 -11.35
CA SER A 1070 -15.47 -44.72 -10.57
C SER A 1070 -15.13 -44.66 -9.08
N ALA A 1071 -13.90 -44.29 -8.72
CA ALA A 1071 -13.48 -44.08 -7.34
C ALA A 1071 -14.17 -42.85 -6.71
N LEU A 1072 -14.26 -41.72 -7.44
CA LEU A 1072 -15.03 -40.54 -6.99
C LEU A 1072 -16.50 -40.87 -6.75
N ASN A 1073 -17.14 -41.59 -7.68
CA ASN A 1073 -18.55 -41.97 -7.56
C ASN A 1073 -18.83 -42.91 -6.38
N ARG A 1074 -17.83 -43.71 -5.97
CA ARG A 1074 -17.89 -44.56 -4.77
C ARG A 1074 -17.47 -43.83 -3.49
N LYS A 1075 -17.14 -42.53 -3.56
CA LYS A 1075 -16.59 -41.70 -2.46
C LYS A 1075 -15.23 -42.19 -1.92
N SER A 1076 -14.47 -42.94 -2.74
CA SER A 1076 -13.09 -43.31 -2.46
C SER A 1076 -12.15 -42.18 -2.87
N TYR A 1077 -12.13 -41.09 -2.11
CA TYR A 1077 -11.46 -39.83 -2.50
C TYR A 1077 -9.94 -39.98 -2.68
N LEU A 1078 -9.25 -40.72 -1.80
CA LEU A 1078 -7.80 -40.97 -1.94
C LEU A 1078 -7.45 -41.85 -3.14
N GLU A 1079 -8.27 -42.87 -3.41
CA GLU A 1079 -8.14 -43.74 -4.60
C GLU A 1079 -8.33 -42.90 -5.87
N ALA A 1080 -9.29 -41.98 -5.87
CA ALA A 1080 -9.51 -41.05 -6.97
C ALA A 1080 -8.29 -40.14 -7.21
N VAL A 1081 -7.71 -39.53 -6.17
CA VAL A 1081 -6.50 -38.70 -6.31
C VAL A 1081 -5.35 -39.51 -6.92
N ALA A 1082 -5.10 -40.71 -6.39
CA ALA A 1082 -4.02 -41.57 -6.86
C ALA A 1082 -4.20 -41.96 -8.33
N LEU A 1083 -5.41 -42.38 -8.73
CA LEU A 1083 -5.73 -42.77 -10.10
C LEU A 1083 -5.70 -41.59 -11.07
N SER A 1084 -6.17 -40.41 -10.66
CA SER A 1084 -6.10 -39.18 -11.46
C SER A 1084 -4.66 -38.78 -11.76
N ARG A 1085 -3.77 -38.81 -10.75
CA ARG A 1085 -2.35 -38.49 -10.94
C ARG A 1085 -1.60 -39.56 -11.74
N LYS A 1086 -1.97 -40.82 -11.59
CA LYS A 1086 -1.49 -41.93 -12.44
C LYS A 1086 -1.90 -41.75 -13.90
N ALA A 1087 -3.11 -41.25 -14.15
CA ALA A 1087 -3.58 -40.98 -15.51
C ALA A 1087 -2.76 -39.86 -16.18
N VAL A 1088 -2.44 -38.80 -15.43
CA VAL A 1088 -1.56 -37.71 -15.90
C VAL A 1088 -0.14 -38.21 -16.16
N SER A 1089 0.43 -39.02 -15.25
CA SER A 1089 1.81 -39.52 -15.42
C SER A 1089 1.93 -40.42 -16.65
N LEU A 1090 0.96 -41.31 -16.88
CA LEU A 1090 0.91 -42.17 -18.07
C LEU A 1090 0.78 -41.35 -19.37
N ALA A 1091 -0.02 -40.28 -19.37
CA ALA A 1091 -0.16 -39.38 -20.51
C ALA A 1091 1.14 -38.58 -20.78
N SER A 1092 1.85 -38.17 -19.73
CA SER A 1092 3.09 -37.37 -19.85
C SER A 1092 4.28 -38.16 -20.40
N LEU A 1093 4.34 -39.48 -20.19
CA LEU A 1093 5.46 -40.33 -20.60
C LEU A 1093 5.60 -40.49 -22.13
N GLN A 1094 4.55 -40.15 -22.90
CA GLN A 1094 4.60 -40.18 -24.36
C GLN A 1094 5.16 -38.90 -25.00
N GLN A 1095 5.36 -37.81 -24.24
CA GLN A 1095 5.87 -36.53 -24.77
C GLN A 1095 7.40 -36.42 -24.86
N GLN A 1096 8.17 -37.42 -24.42
CA GLN A 1096 9.62 -37.39 -24.53
C GLN A 1096 10.11 -38.01 -25.85
N THR A 1097 10.26 -37.17 -26.89
CA THR A 1097 11.19 -37.45 -28.00
C THR A 1097 12.64 -37.19 -27.54
N PRO A 1098 13.63 -38.01 -27.96
CA PRO A 1098 15.00 -37.88 -27.48
C PRO A 1098 15.69 -36.68 -28.11
N LEU A 1099 15.92 -35.62 -27.31
CA LEU A 1099 16.80 -34.51 -27.67
C LEU A 1099 18.27 -34.90 -27.45
N GLN A 1100 19.04 -34.93 -28.54
CA GLN A 1100 20.50 -34.98 -28.52
C GLN A 1100 21.05 -33.65 -27.98
N PHE A 1101 21.86 -33.71 -26.92
CA PHE A 1101 22.63 -32.57 -26.43
C PHE A 1101 24.13 -32.86 -26.53
N ASP A 1102 24.85 -32.00 -27.25
CA ASP A 1102 26.30 -31.91 -27.22
C ASP A 1102 26.76 -31.16 -25.96
N PHE A 1103 27.70 -31.75 -25.22
CA PHE A 1103 28.22 -31.23 -23.94
C PHE A 1103 29.46 -30.34 -24.14
N PRO A 1104 29.50 -29.10 -23.61
CA PRO A 1104 30.72 -28.30 -23.56
C PRO A 1104 31.53 -28.56 -22.26
N ILE A 1105 32.85 -28.62 -22.42
CA ILE A 1105 33.89 -29.09 -21.48
C ILE A 1105 34.10 -28.20 -20.22
N PHE A 1106 33.32 -27.14 -20.02
CA PHE A 1106 33.54 -26.16 -18.92
C PHE A 1106 32.93 -26.51 -17.55
N LEU A 1107 32.21 -27.63 -17.39
CA LEU A 1107 31.60 -28.00 -16.10
C LEU A 1107 32.50 -28.79 -15.13
N PHE A 1108 33.69 -29.21 -15.56
CA PHE A 1108 34.63 -29.97 -14.73
C PHE A 1108 35.15 -29.22 -13.48
N PRO A 1109 35.45 -27.90 -13.53
CA PRO A 1109 35.92 -27.16 -12.35
C PRO A 1109 34.85 -27.00 -11.25
N ILE A 1110 33.58 -26.88 -11.64
CA ILE A 1110 32.46 -26.67 -10.72
C ILE A 1110 32.12 -27.97 -9.97
N ALA A 1111 32.16 -29.11 -10.65
CA ALA A 1111 31.98 -30.42 -10.01
C ALA A 1111 33.11 -30.74 -9.01
N ILE A 1112 34.35 -30.34 -9.32
CA ILE A 1112 35.50 -30.49 -8.40
C ILE A 1112 35.35 -29.57 -7.19
N ALA A 1113 34.91 -28.32 -7.38
CA ALA A 1113 34.65 -27.39 -6.27
C ALA A 1113 33.52 -27.89 -5.35
N ALA A 1114 32.41 -28.38 -5.91
CA ALA A 1114 31.32 -28.98 -5.13
C ALA A 1114 31.77 -30.24 -4.37
N GLY A 1115 32.61 -31.08 -5.00
CA GLY A 1115 33.21 -32.25 -4.36
C GLY A 1115 34.14 -31.90 -3.19
N LEU A 1116 34.93 -30.83 -3.32
CA LEU A 1116 35.82 -30.34 -2.25
C LEU A 1116 35.05 -29.74 -1.07
N VAL A 1117 33.96 -29.01 -1.33
CA VAL A 1117 33.07 -28.49 -0.28
C VAL A 1117 32.37 -29.63 0.47
N PHE A 1118 31.92 -30.67 -0.25
CA PHE A 1118 31.32 -31.85 0.38
C PHE A 1118 32.33 -32.63 1.24
N LEU A 1119 33.57 -32.79 0.76
CA LEU A 1119 34.66 -33.43 1.53
C LEU A 1119 35.04 -32.61 2.77
N ALA A 1120 35.06 -31.28 2.69
CA ALA A 1120 35.30 -30.40 3.83
C ALA A 1120 34.19 -30.50 4.89
N ARG A 1121 32.92 -30.54 4.48
CA ARG A 1121 31.76 -30.75 5.37
C ARG A 1121 31.85 -32.10 6.09
N LYS A 1122 32.14 -33.18 5.36
CA LYS A 1122 32.25 -34.54 5.92
C LYS A 1122 33.44 -34.69 6.88
N ARG A 1123 34.51 -33.92 6.68
CA ARG A 1123 35.67 -33.89 7.60
C ARG A 1123 35.35 -33.13 8.90
N LYS A 1124 34.51 -32.09 8.82
CA LYS A 1124 34.05 -31.32 9.98
C LYS A 1124 33.10 -32.14 10.87
N GLU A 1125 32.22 -32.95 10.27
CA GLU A 1125 31.33 -33.87 11.01
C GLU A 1125 32.11 -34.96 11.76
N ARG A 1126 33.15 -35.55 11.15
CA ARG A 1126 34.01 -36.54 11.82
C ARG A 1126 34.78 -35.97 13.01
N LEU A 1127 35.22 -34.71 12.94
CA LEU A 1127 35.87 -34.04 14.06
C LEU A 1127 34.90 -33.74 15.20
N ALA A 1128 33.65 -33.38 14.88
CA ALA A 1128 32.60 -33.18 15.87
C ALA A 1128 32.21 -34.49 16.59
N GLU A 1129 32.17 -35.62 15.87
CA GLU A 1129 31.96 -36.94 16.47
C GLU A 1129 33.13 -37.39 17.36
N GLN A 1130 34.37 -37.15 16.95
CA GLN A 1130 35.55 -37.44 17.76
C GLN A 1130 35.56 -36.61 19.05
N GLN A 1131 35.17 -35.33 18.99
CA GLN A 1131 35.02 -34.48 20.18
C GLN A 1131 33.88 -34.97 21.09
N LYS A 1132 32.72 -35.37 20.54
CA LYS A 1132 31.63 -35.97 21.33
C LYS A 1132 32.04 -37.28 22.01
N GLN A 1133 32.88 -38.10 21.36
CA GLN A 1133 33.41 -39.33 21.96
C GLN A 1133 34.47 -39.04 23.04
N LEU A 1134 35.28 -37.98 22.88
CA LEU A 1134 36.23 -37.51 23.90
C LEU A 1134 35.51 -36.99 25.15
N VAL A 1135 34.43 -36.20 24.96
CA VAL A 1135 33.58 -35.73 26.05
C VAL A 1135 32.87 -36.89 26.76
N LYS A 1136 32.37 -37.89 26.02
CA LYS A 1136 31.80 -39.12 26.61
C LYS A 1136 32.82 -39.98 27.35
N LYS A 1137 34.10 -39.96 26.95
CA LYS A 1137 35.19 -40.66 27.67
C LYS A 1137 35.58 -39.93 28.96
N ILE A 1138 35.59 -38.61 28.94
CA ILE A 1138 35.89 -37.78 30.12
C ILE A 1138 34.75 -37.89 31.15
N ALA A 1139 33.49 -37.88 30.70
CA ALA A 1139 32.31 -38.04 31.56
C ALA A 1139 32.10 -39.46 32.12
N ARG A 1140 32.90 -40.46 31.71
CA ARG A 1140 32.89 -41.83 32.28
C ARG A 1140 33.98 -42.08 33.31
N ASN A 1141 34.96 -41.18 33.42
CA ASN A 1141 36.08 -41.26 34.36
C ASN A 1141 36.00 -40.20 35.47
N TRP A 1142 34.90 -39.44 35.51
CA TRP A 1142 34.36 -38.74 36.67
C TRP A 1142 33.13 -39.53 37.13
#